data_AF-A0A8T4TRN9-F1
#
_entry.id   AF-A0A8T4TRN9-F1
#
_cell.length_a   1.000
_cell.length_b   1.000
_cell.length_c   1.000
_cell.angle_alpha   90.00
_cell.angle_beta   90.00
_cell.angle_gamma   90.00
#
_symmetry.space_group_name_H-M   'P 1'
#
loop_
_entity.id
_entity.type
_entity.pdbx_description
1 polymer ?
#
loop_
_entity_poly.entity_id
_entity_poly.type
_entity_poly.pdbx_seq_one_letter_code
_entity_poly.pdbx_strand_id
1 'polypeptide(L)'
;MSYEIPPPLQHKEKIIFNLTFEQLLYAGTALLIDGVIFKVINNSSIKFTLIGITTTSAVLFMFFKGKEWIKNLYHFYKFRKADIYSNLMKEFIGIKEVNNYIINNKNQKIAVLEVHSINFNIKTELEQEAIILGFQKLLNSIDFPIQIIIASENISLEDHYNKLESKTKNKALFNFYKNFINKEINNNEIKNRKFYIIIKESSNLEIQTNILTEKLRSIGLKTNIVNKNELLNKLHNYFNPYNLDIELKEGEVKNKENYLTSPKLIINKKDYLIVNNSLNRIVASIGYPNIVEKGFLDKIISSNDNYDVSIHIEPFPIDFMLIQLNNELKKQKADIYTDSLKGIANPSLEIKHSATRKTLEELQKGNQKLFNFSLYINCKTKPLDYYKLNEKEIEEVKKNNPRKKESEEVYNHKVNSLIENKTLLKAKHDLDLLSRKVSSELNSIMIQPSVPLFRQADAFKSIIPISDDSLKLKRNITTEGLSAFFPFTSPFLNTDLDGIMLGLNKNKIPFIKDIYKLTNANGLVLATSGGGKSYFTKLLLTRLFLQGTKILIVDPQSEYLGITKECKGQIITISKDSKTIINPLDLMGKSYEDKRLSLIDLFKVMLGDLTEVQRAILDKAIDETYSKKYIKKDSDIHRTPPIISDLHETLMSMERQASSMEKVTYTALVNRLYIYTTKGVFGFLDKQTNINFNNDFVCFNIGSMPKQVKPVIMFLVLDYIYEKMKENLDRKLLVLDEAWSLLARAEEEGYIFEIVKTCRKFNLGLLMITQDVSDLVNSKAGHAALANSSYTFLLRQKPAIIDNVAKVFNLSKHEKNFLLTCNVGNGLLILDNEHQELEIKASPEEHKLITTNPDEIKEEKNKSKTEDKKGNFDIKLDINKDYYEGNKLSLEEKEYLLSHGYGVGRFHKFDTNGNPNEYYVKEKKPEGLLHSFVVALCYESIKTKTDKVSINVAGKEDIVFEDKKGKKWAIEIETGIDYKKHKERLNEKFTNLKNKYGKRCFILLTNFQLLNNYKKYDIVVISRSQLSKIINVIFN
;
A
#
# COMPACT_ATOMS: atom_id res chain seq x y z
N MET A 1 5.33 -31.56 -3.16
CA MET A 1 4.46 -32.67 -3.62
C MET A 1 3.59 -32.15 -4.74
N SER A 2 3.47 -32.92 -5.82
CA SER A 2 2.69 -32.60 -7.01
C SER A 2 1.40 -33.43 -7.03
N TYR A 3 0.29 -32.84 -7.47
CA TYR A 3 -1.03 -33.45 -7.54
C TYR A 3 -1.47 -33.63 -8.99
N GLU A 4 -2.08 -34.77 -9.32
CA GLU A 4 -2.49 -35.09 -10.69
C GLU A 4 -3.93 -34.66 -10.98
N ILE A 5 -4.17 -34.16 -12.19
CA ILE A 5 -5.50 -33.88 -12.74
C ILE A 5 -5.78 -34.92 -13.84
N PRO A 6 -6.83 -35.75 -13.70
CA PRO A 6 -7.14 -36.79 -14.69
C PRO A 6 -7.49 -36.15 -16.04
N PRO A 7 -7.24 -36.78 -17.20
CA PRO A 7 -7.59 -36.21 -18.51
C PRO A 7 -9.09 -35.86 -18.63
N PRO A 8 -9.48 -34.90 -19.49
CA PRO A 8 -10.87 -34.48 -19.61
C PRO A 8 -11.77 -35.63 -20.11
N LEU A 9 -12.86 -35.88 -19.39
CA LEU A 9 -13.77 -37.02 -19.61
C LEU A 9 -14.92 -36.70 -20.59
N GLN A 10 -14.74 -35.82 -21.59
CA GLN A 10 -15.83 -35.55 -22.55
C GLN A 10 -15.82 -36.55 -23.70
N HIS A 11 -16.66 -37.60 -23.61
CA HIS A 11 -16.94 -38.49 -24.74
C HIS A 11 -18.41 -38.32 -25.17
N LYS A 12 -18.65 -37.79 -26.38
CA LYS A 12 -19.95 -37.91 -27.05
C LYS A 12 -19.93 -39.21 -27.86
N GLU A 13 -20.93 -40.08 -27.69
CA GLU A 13 -21.05 -41.29 -28.50
C GLU A 13 -21.07 -40.94 -29.99
N LYS A 14 -20.14 -41.53 -30.73
CA LYS A 14 -20.06 -41.43 -32.18
C LYS A 14 -20.62 -42.71 -32.76
N ILE A 15 -21.58 -42.59 -33.68
CA ILE A 15 -22.38 -43.72 -34.13
C ILE A 15 -21.88 -44.21 -35.50
N ILE A 16 -22.13 -43.43 -36.56
CA ILE A 16 -21.81 -43.79 -37.95
C ILE A 16 -20.89 -42.70 -38.52
N PHE A 17 -19.87 -43.09 -39.29
CA PHE A 17 -18.88 -42.17 -39.91
C PHE A 17 -18.19 -41.21 -38.92
N ASN A 18 -17.99 -41.63 -37.67
CA ASN A 18 -17.38 -40.79 -36.63
C ASN A 18 -18.22 -39.52 -36.30
N LEU A 19 -19.51 -39.52 -36.62
CA LEU A 19 -20.48 -38.46 -36.32
C LEU A 19 -21.37 -38.83 -35.13
N THR A 20 -21.82 -37.83 -34.38
CA THR A 20 -22.82 -38.00 -33.31
C THR A 20 -24.24 -38.13 -33.89
N PHE A 21 -25.19 -38.65 -33.11
CA PHE A 21 -26.60 -38.69 -33.51
C PHE A 21 -27.14 -37.31 -33.94
N GLU A 22 -26.79 -36.26 -33.19
CA GLU A 22 -27.20 -34.88 -33.48
C GLU A 22 -26.64 -34.40 -34.83
N GLN A 23 -25.39 -34.74 -35.15
CA GLN A 23 -24.76 -34.42 -36.44
C GLN A 23 -25.44 -35.17 -37.60
N LEU A 24 -25.79 -36.44 -37.39
CA LEU A 24 -26.54 -37.22 -38.38
C LEU A 24 -27.93 -36.64 -38.63
N LEU A 25 -28.59 -36.09 -37.61
CA LEU A 25 -29.88 -35.42 -37.75
C LEU A 25 -29.78 -34.14 -38.60
N TYR A 26 -28.75 -33.31 -38.38
CA TYR A 26 -28.51 -32.13 -39.22
C TYR A 26 -28.19 -32.50 -40.67
N ALA A 27 -27.39 -33.54 -40.89
CA ALA A 27 -27.08 -34.04 -42.23
C ALA A 27 -28.35 -34.58 -42.94
N GLY A 28 -29.14 -35.41 -42.25
CA GLY A 28 -30.35 -36.01 -42.80
C GLY A 28 -31.43 -34.98 -43.12
N THR A 29 -31.64 -33.99 -42.26
CA THR A 29 -32.60 -32.90 -42.51
C THR A 29 -32.21 -32.04 -43.70
N ALA A 30 -30.93 -31.73 -43.87
CA ALA A 30 -30.43 -30.99 -45.04
C ALA A 30 -30.64 -31.78 -46.33
N LEU A 31 -30.32 -33.08 -46.35
CA LEU A 31 -30.53 -33.94 -47.52
C LEU A 31 -32.01 -34.04 -47.93
N LEU A 32 -32.93 -34.09 -46.96
CA LEU A 32 -34.37 -34.06 -47.24
C LEU A 32 -34.81 -32.74 -47.87
N ILE A 33 -34.37 -31.61 -47.33
CA ILE A 33 -34.66 -30.28 -47.88
C ILE A 33 -34.06 -30.13 -49.28
N ASP A 34 -32.82 -30.59 -49.47
CA ASP A 34 -32.11 -30.54 -50.75
C ASP A 34 -32.83 -31.38 -51.81
N GLY A 35 -33.35 -32.56 -51.44
CA GLY A 35 -34.17 -33.39 -52.31
C GLY A 35 -35.48 -32.71 -52.75
N VAL A 36 -36.14 -31.97 -51.85
CA VAL A 36 -37.35 -31.19 -52.18
C VAL A 36 -37.00 -30.02 -53.10
N ILE A 37 -35.96 -29.25 -52.79
CA ILE A 37 -35.48 -28.12 -53.62
C ILE A 37 -35.13 -28.61 -55.03
N PHE A 38 -34.46 -29.75 -55.13
CA PHE A 38 -34.06 -30.35 -56.40
C PHE A 38 -35.27 -30.74 -57.27
N LYS A 39 -36.37 -31.17 -56.65
CA LYS A 39 -37.61 -31.59 -57.34
C LYS A 39 -38.54 -30.43 -57.71
N VAL A 40 -38.64 -29.39 -56.86
CA VAL A 40 -39.65 -28.31 -57.00
C VAL A 40 -39.15 -27.12 -57.82
N ILE A 41 -37.87 -26.77 -57.76
CA ILE A 41 -37.34 -25.56 -58.40
C ILE A 41 -36.83 -25.89 -59.80
N ASN A 42 -37.40 -25.28 -60.84
CA ASN A 42 -36.98 -25.55 -62.22
C ASN A 42 -35.77 -24.70 -62.67
N ASN A 43 -35.53 -23.54 -62.05
CA ASN A 43 -34.38 -22.70 -62.38
C ASN A 43 -33.09 -23.28 -61.78
N SER A 44 -32.15 -23.67 -62.64
CA SER A 44 -30.89 -24.32 -62.25
C SER A 44 -30.04 -23.46 -61.31
N SER A 45 -29.88 -22.17 -61.60
CA SER A 45 -29.08 -21.26 -60.77
C SER A 45 -29.66 -21.11 -59.36
N ILE A 46 -30.98 -20.91 -59.25
CA ILE A 46 -31.67 -20.75 -57.96
C ILE A 46 -31.63 -22.07 -57.16
N LYS A 47 -31.83 -23.21 -57.83
CA LYS A 47 -31.77 -24.55 -57.23
C LYS A 47 -30.42 -24.80 -56.57
N PHE A 48 -29.32 -24.66 -57.31
CA PHE A 48 -27.99 -24.93 -56.78
C PHE A 48 -27.57 -23.92 -55.71
N THR A 49 -28.01 -22.66 -55.80
CA THR A 49 -27.76 -21.66 -54.74
C THR A 49 -28.44 -22.05 -53.43
N LEU A 50 -29.71 -22.48 -53.48
CA LEU A 50 -30.45 -22.88 -52.28
C LEU A 50 -29.89 -24.15 -51.64
N ILE A 51 -29.54 -25.17 -52.45
CA ILE A 51 -28.84 -26.38 -51.97
C ILE A 51 -27.50 -26.00 -51.33
N GLY A 52 -26.75 -25.07 -51.94
CA GLY A 52 -25.50 -24.57 -51.36
C GLY A 52 -25.70 -23.96 -49.96
N ILE A 53 -26.77 -23.18 -49.76
CA ILE A 53 -27.09 -22.55 -48.48
C ILE A 53 -27.46 -23.59 -47.40
N THR A 54 -28.31 -24.56 -47.74
CA THR A 54 -28.77 -25.62 -46.82
C THR A 54 -27.65 -26.57 -46.44
N THR A 55 -26.85 -27.04 -47.41
CA THR A 55 -25.68 -27.89 -47.12
C THR A 55 -24.64 -27.14 -46.28
N THR A 56 -24.33 -25.88 -46.61
CA THR A 56 -23.39 -25.05 -45.82
C THR A 56 -23.89 -24.81 -44.40
N SER A 57 -25.19 -24.58 -44.24
CA SER A 57 -25.82 -24.46 -42.93
C SER A 57 -25.69 -25.77 -42.15
N ALA A 58 -25.96 -26.92 -42.76
CA ALA A 58 -25.81 -28.22 -42.11
C ALA A 58 -24.38 -28.43 -41.58
N VAL A 59 -23.37 -28.14 -42.40
CA VAL A 59 -21.95 -28.20 -42.01
C VAL A 59 -21.65 -27.29 -40.81
N LEU A 60 -22.19 -26.06 -40.81
CA LEU A 60 -22.06 -25.12 -39.69
C LEU A 60 -22.64 -25.69 -38.39
N PHE A 61 -23.84 -26.27 -38.44
CA PHE A 61 -24.48 -26.88 -37.27
C PHE A 61 -23.76 -28.16 -36.80
N MET A 62 -23.26 -28.97 -37.73
CA MET A 62 -22.57 -30.22 -37.43
C MET A 62 -21.19 -30.01 -36.79
N PHE A 63 -20.36 -29.16 -37.37
CA PHE A 63 -18.94 -29.08 -37.02
C PHE A 63 -18.55 -27.81 -36.26
N PHE A 64 -19.34 -26.73 -36.37
CA PHE A 64 -19.02 -25.43 -35.79
C PHE A 64 -19.96 -25.01 -34.65
N LYS A 65 -20.69 -25.97 -34.05
CA LYS A 65 -21.63 -25.70 -32.93
C LYS A 65 -22.65 -24.60 -33.28
N GLY A 66 -23.20 -24.65 -34.50
CA GLY A 66 -24.10 -23.61 -35.03
C GLY A 66 -25.29 -23.29 -34.12
N LYS A 67 -25.85 -24.31 -33.43
CA LYS A 67 -26.93 -24.15 -32.45
C LYS A 67 -26.52 -23.28 -31.27
N GLU A 68 -25.38 -23.58 -30.65
CA GLU A 68 -24.83 -22.76 -29.57
C GLU A 68 -24.48 -21.35 -30.06
N TRP A 69 -23.94 -21.23 -31.28
CA TRP A 69 -23.60 -19.94 -31.87
C TRP A 69 -24.82 -19.03 -32.01
N ILE A 70 -25.94 -19.52 -32.57
CA ILE A 70 -27.19 -18.74 -32.69
C ILE A 70 -27.73 -18.37 -31.32
N LYS A 71 -27.74 -19.30 -30.36
CA LYS A 71 -28.18 -19.04 -29.00
C LYS A 71 -27.35 -17.91 -28.36
N ASN A 72 -26.03 -17.98 -28.46
CA ASN A 72 -25.13 -16.97 -27.93
C ASN A 72 -25.36 -15.61 -28.59
N LEU A 73 -25.60 -15.58 -29.91
CA LEU A 73 -25.90 -14.35 -30.63
C LEU A 73 -27.24 -13.74 -30.19
N TYR A 74 -28.27 -14.57 -29.98
CA TYR A 74 -29.55 -14.13 -29.43
C TYR A 74 -29.38 -13.53 -28.02
N HIS A 75 -28.67 -14.21 -27.12
CA HIS A 75 -28.38 -13.71 -25.77
C HIS A 75 -27.59 -12.39 -25.81
N PHE A 76 -26.61 -12.27 -26.73
CA PHE A 76 -25.84 -11.06 -26.96
C PHE A 76 -26.73 -9.86 -27.31
N TYR A 77 -27.65 -10.04 -28.27
CA TYR A 77 -28.58 -8.99 -28.68
C TYR A 77 -29.66 -8.69 -27.63
N LYS A 78 -30.18 -9.71 -26.94
CA LYS A 78 -31.18 -9.56 -25.87
C LYS A 78 -30.64 -8.71 -24.72
N PHE A 79 -29.41 -8.97 -24.27
CA PHE A 79 -28.78 -8.25 -23.16
C PHE A 79 -27.78 -7.17 -23.63
N ARG A 80 -28.07 -6.50 -24.76
CA ARG A 80 -27.18 -5.48 -25.33
C ARG A 80 -27.04 -4.24 -24.42
N LYS A 81 -28.13 -3.80 -23.79
CA LYS A 81 -28.14 -2.74 -22.78
C LYS A 81 -29.25 -3.03 -21.77
N ALA A 82 -28.97 -2.88 -20.48
CA ALA A 82 -29.94 -2.99 -19.40
C ALA A 82 -29.67 -1.93 -18.33
N ASP A 83 -30.69 -1.14 -18.00
CA ASP A 83 -30.66 -0.14 -16.93
C ASP A 83 -31.30 -0.71 -15.65
N ILE A 84 -30.96 -0.20 -14.47
CA ILE A 84 -31.39 -0.77 -13.16
C ILE A 84 -32.89 -0.88 -12.96
N TYR A 85 -33.65 0.03 -13.57
CA TYR A 85 -35.12 0.05 -13.49
C TYR A 85 -35.78 -0.86 -14.54
N SER A 86 -35.00 -1.40 -15.49
CA SER A 86 -35.52 -2.26 -16.55
C SER A 86 -35.88 -3.66 -16.03
N ASN A 87 -36.95 -4.24 -16.57
CA ASN A 87 -37.29 -5.65 -16.32
C ASN A 87 -36.18 -6.60 -16.82
N LEU A 88 -35.43 -6.19 -17.83
CA LEU A 88 -34.24 -6.90 -18.32
C LEU A 88 -33.16 -7.04 -17.25
N MET A 89 -32.87 -6.00 -16.45
CA MET A 89 -31.90 -6.09 -15.34
C MET A 89 -32.38 -7.06 -14.26
N LYS A 90 -33.66 -6.99 -13.88
CA LYS A 90 -34.25 -7.93 -12.92
C LYS A 90 -34.19 -9.37 -13.41
N GLU A 91 -34.48 -9.60 -14.70
CA GLU A 91 -34.34 -10.92 -15.33
C GLU A 91 -32.87 -11.36 -15.40
N PHE A 92 -31.95 -10.42 -15.60
CA PHE A 92 -30.52 -10.69 -15.71
C PHE A 92 -29.91 -11.15 -14.39
N ILE A 93 -30.14 -10.40 -13.30
CA ILE A 93 -29.62 -10.69 -11.95
C ILE A 93 -30.40 -11.82 -11.27
N GLY A 94 -31.73 -11.85 -11.42
CA GLY A 94 -32.58 -12.93 -10.93
C GLY A 94 -32.88 -12.92 -9.43
N ILE A 95 -32.29 -12.01 -8.64
CA ILE A 95 -32.55 -11.86 -7.21
C ILE A 95 -33.98 -11.32 -7.01
N LYS A 96 -34.81 -12.07 -6.27
CA LYS A 96 -36.18 -11.68 -5.92
C LYS A 96 -36.26 -11.01 -4.57
N GLU A 97 -35.56 -11.57 -3.59
CA GLU A 97 -35.62 -11.15 -2.18
C GLU A 97 -34.34 -11.57 -1.45
N VAL A 98 -33.95 -10.82 -0.43
CA VAL A 98 -32.84 -11.14 0.47
C VAL A 98 -33.34 -11.24 1.90
N ASN A 99 -33.13 -12.41 2.53
CA ASN A 99 -33.56 -12.73 3.89
C ASN A 99 -32.36 -13.22 4.71
N ASN A 100 -31.91 -12.39 5.65
CA ASN A 100 -30.69 -12.61 6.43
C ASN A 100 -29.46 -12.83 5.51
N TYR A 101 -28.76 -13.97 5.63
CA TYR A 101 -27.65 -14.36 4.75
C TYR A 101 -28.12 -15.15 3.50
N ILE A 102 -29.43 -15.33 3.32
CA ILE A 102 -30.04 -16.13 2.24
C ILE A 102 -30.57 -15.20 1.15
N ILE A 103 -30.27 -15.52 -0.10
CA ILE A 103 -30.80 -14.84 -1.28
C ILE A 103 -31.77 -15.77 -1.99
N ASN A 104 -33.01 -15.32 -2.17
CA ASN A 104 -34.01 -16.01 -2.97
C ASN A 104 -33.84 -15.59 -4.44
N ASN A 105 -33.25 -16.45 -5.26
CA ASN A 105 -33.10 -16.25 -6.69
C ASN A 105 -34.31 -16.88 -7.44
N LYS A 106 -34.53 -16.51 -8.70
CA LYS A 106 -35.60 -17.04 -9.57
C LYS A 106 -35.64 -18.57 -9.60
N ASN A 107 -34.48 -19.22 -9.51
CA ASN A 107 -34.34 -20.65 -9.73
C ASN A 107 -34.13 -21.47 -8.44
N GLN A 108 -33.70 -20.85 -7.32
CA GLN A 108 -33.30 -21.53 -6.08
C GLN A 108 -32.99 -20.53 -4.95
N LYS A 109 -32.82 -21.03 -3.72
CA LYS A 109 -32.20 -20.27 -2.64
C LYS A 109 -30.69 -20.49 -2.59
N ILE A 110 -29.97 -19.46 -2.20
CA ILE A 110 -28.51 -19.51 -1.99
C ILE A 110 -28.16 -18.84 -0.66
N ALA A 111 -27.11 -19.30 0.00
CA ALA A 111 -26.54 -18.65 1.18
C ALA A 111 -25.20 -18.01 0.84
N VAL A 112 -24.91 -16.86 1.45
CA VAL A 112 -23.62 -16.15 1.29
C VAL A 112 -22.86 -16.18 2.61
N LEU A 113 -21.66 -16.75 2.58
CA LEU A 113 -20.77 -16.85 3.73
C LEU A 113 -19.47 -16.07 3.44
N GLU A 114 -19.09 -15.13 4.29
CA GLU A 114 -17.76 -14.50 4.21
C GLU A 114 -16.73 -15.39 4.90
N VAL A 115 -15.57 -15.55 4.27
CA VAL A 115 -14.45 -16.35 4.79
C VAL A 115 -13.24 -15.45 4.91
N HIS A 116 -12.58 -15.49 6.06
CA HIS A 116 -11.34 -14.76 6.29
C HIS A 116 -10.18 -15.55 5.71
N SER A 117 -9.33 -14.88 4.94
CA SER A 117 -8.13 -15.48 4.37
C SER A 117 -7.03 -15.70 5.42
N ILE A 118 -6.13 -16.61 5.10
CA ILE A 118 -4.87 -16.84 5.81
C ILE A 118 -3.68 -16.50 4.91
N ASN A 119 -2.54 -16.17 5.50
CA ASN A 119 -1.32 -15.98 4.71
C ASN A 119 -0.60 -17.33 4.55
N PHE A 120 -1.04 -18.11 3.57
CA PHE A 120 -0.57 -19.48 3.33
C PHE A 120 0.95 -19.55 3.08
N ASN A 121 1.51 -18.56 2.39
CA ASN A 121 2.93 -18.53 2.01
C ASN A 121 3.90 -18.33 3.18
N ILE A 122 3.45 -17.77 4.31
CA ILE A 122 4.30 -17.57 5.51
C ILE A 122 4.30 -18.82 6.39
N LYS A 123 3.38 -19.76 6.18
CA LYS A 123 3.28 -20.99 6.97
C LYS A 123 4.42 -21.95 6.63
N THR A 124 4.81 -22.73 7.63
CA THR A 124 5.80 -23.82 7.46
C THR A 124 5.27 -24.88 6.49
N GLU A 125 6.16 -25.68 5.89
CA GLU A 125 5.74 -26.73 4.94
C GLU A 125 4.74 -27.73 5.56
N LEU A 126 4.93 -28.08 6.84
CA LEU A 126 4.01 -28.98 7.58
C LEU A 126 2.63 -28.34 7.81
N GLU A 127 2.59 -27.05 8.16
CA GLU A 127 1.32 -26.33 8.32
C GLU A 127 0.58 -26.19 6.99
N GLN A 128 1.31 -25.88 5.90
CA GLN A 128 0.75 -25.82 4.56
C GLN A 128 0.13 -27.17 4.16
N GLU A 129 0.83 -28.29 4.45
CA GLU A 129 0.29 -29.64 4.24
C GLU A 129 -0.98 -29.90 5.02
N ALA A 130 -1.00 -29.56 6.31
CA ALA A 130 -2.16 -29.73 7.15
C ALA A 130 -3.38 -28.95 6.63
N ILE A 131 -3.17 -27.71 6.14
CA ILE A 131 -4.22 -26.89 5.54
C ILE A 131 -4.78 -27.53 4.27
N ILE A 132 -3.91 -27.98 3.36
CA ILE A 132 -4.32 -28.59 2.08
C ILE A 132 -5.07 -29.92 2.33
N LEU A 133 -4.57 -30.76 3.23
CA LEU A 133 -5.25 -32.00 3.63
C LEU A 133 -6.60 -31.73 4.31
N GLY A 134 -6.66 -30.68 5.15
CA GLY A 134 -7.91 -30.21 5.74
C GLY A 134 -8.92 -29.78 4.69
N PHE A 135 -8.48 -29.00 3.70
CA PHE A 135 -9.33 -28.56 2.60
C PHE A 135 -9.76 -29.72 1.69
N GLN A 136 -8.91 -30.73 1.48
CA GLN A 136 -9.29 -31.96 0.80
C GLN A 136 -10.42 -32.70 1.55
N LYS A 137 -10.33 -32.81 2.88
CA LYS A 137 -11.39 -33.40 3.71
C LYS A 137 -12.69 -32.59 3.65
N LEU A 138 -12.60 -31.26 3.63
CA LEU A 138 -13.74 -30.36 3.39
C LEU A 138 -14.41 -30.69 2.05
N LEU A 139 -13.67 -30.69 0.95
CA LEU A 139 -14.19 -31.00 -0.38
C LEU A 139 -14.85 -32.38 -0.42
N ASN A 140 -14.22 -33.41 0.17
CA ASN A 140 -14.80 -34.75 0.26
C ASN A 140 -16.13 -34.78 1.05
N SER A 141 -16.35 -33.87 2.00
CA SER A 141 -17.61 -33.79 2.74
C SER A 141 -18.73 -33.08 1.98
N ILE A 142 -18.42 -32.34 0.91
CA ILE A 142 -19.41 -31.57 0.14
C ILE A 142 -20.07 -32.48 -0.90
N ASP A 143 -21.40 -32.45 -0.93
CA ASP A 143 -22.27 -33.14 -1.89
C ASP A 143 -23.23 -32.18 -2.62
N PHE A 144 -23.05 -30.87 -2.43
CA PHE A 144 -23.79 -29.80 -3.08
C PHE A 144 -22.89 -28.83 -3.85
N PRO A 145 -23.41 -28.06 -4.82
CA PRO A 145 -22.61 -27.09 -5.56
C PRO A 145 -22.29 -25.86 -4.72
N ILE A 146 -21.06 -25.35 -4.86
CA ILE A 146 -20.62 -24.09 -4.28
C ILE A 146 -19.96 -23.20 -5.33
N GLN A 147 -20.05 -21.90 -5.12
CA GLN A 147 -19.27 -20.89 -5.86
C GLN A 147 -18.39 -20.14 -4.86
N ILE A 148 -17.10 -20.04 -5.14
CA ILE A 148 -16.16 -19.23 -4.36
C ILE A 148 -15.88 -17.96 -5.16
N ILE A 149 -16.05 -16.80 -4.52
CA ILE A 149 -15.79 -15.49 -5.11
C ILE A 149 -14.68 -14.81 -4.33
N ILE A 150 -13.68 -14.33 -5.07
CA ILE A 150 -12.59 -13.51 -4.57
C ILE A 150 -12.79 -12.13 -5.18
N ALA A 151 -13.36 -11.22 -4.41
CA ALA A 151 -13.65 -9.85 -4.85
C ALA A 151 -12.47 -8.92 -4.54
N SER A 152 -12.08 -8.12 -5.53
CA SER A 152 -11.14 -7.02 -5.35
C SER A 152 -11.87 -5.75 -4.90
N GLU A 153 -11.53 -5.26 -3.72
CA GLU A 153 -12.04 -4.03 -3.13
C GLU A 153 -10.92 -3.00 -2.92
N ASN A 154 -11.27 -1.72 -2.84
CA ASN A 154 -10.31 -0.69 -2.45
C ASN A 154 -10.00 -0.83 -0.95
N ILE A 155 -8.73 -0.68 -0.57
CA ILE A 155 -8.37 -0.65 0.85
C ILE A 155 -8.89 0.63 1.48
N SER A 156 -9.62 0.49 2.59
CA SER A 156 -9.94 1.59 3.49
C SER A 156 -9.32 1.31 4.86
N LEU A 157 -8.65 2.31 5.42
CA LEU A 157 -8.08 2.27 6.77
C LEU A 157 -8.78 3.25 7.71
N GLU A 158 -10.00 3.68 7.41
CA GLU A 158 -10.68 4.71 8.21
C GLU A 158 -10.91 4.26 9.65
N ASP A 159 -11.29 3.00 9.88
CA ASP A 159 -11.44 2.44 11.23
C ASP A 159 -10.11 2.44 12.01
N HIS A 160 -8.99 2.18 11.32
CA HIS A 160 -7.66 2.26 11.92
C HIS A 160 -7.29 3.71 12.25
N TYR A 161 -7.54 4.64 11.33
CA TYR A 161 -7.28 6.06 11.56
C TYR A 161 -8.10 6.63 12.71
N ASN A 162 -9.40 6.32 12.78
CA ASN A 162 -10.29 6.77 13.85
C ASN A 162 -9.81 6.30 15.23
N LYS A 163 -9.37 5.03 15.34
CA LYS A 163 -8.82 4.50 16.60
C LYS A 163 -7.47 5.09 16.99
N LEU A 164 -6.61 5.36 16.00
CA LEU A 164 -5.30 5.96 16.26
C LEU A 164 -5.45 7.45 16.64
N GLU A 165 -6.35 8.16 15.97
CA GLU A 165 -6.69 9.56 16.26
C GLU A 165 -7.24 9.74 17.68
N SER A 166 -8.07 8.80 18.16
CA SER A 166 -8.62 8.88 19.51
C SER A 166 -7.58 8.72 20.63
N LYS A 167 -6.40 8.18 20.32
CA LYS A 167 -5.31 7.91 21.29
C LYS A 167 -4.16 8.91 21.20
N THR A 168 -3.86 9.41 20.00
CA THR A 168 -2.68 10.27 19.78
C THR A 168 -2.84 11.64 20.42
N LYS A 169 -1.80 12.09 21.12
CA LYS A 169 -1.67 13.48 21.58
C LYS A 169 -1.06 14.39 20.51
N ASN A 170 -0.41 13.82 19.49
CA ASN A 170 0.28 14.57 18.43
C ASN A 170 -0.49 14.48 17.10
N LYS A 171 -1.44 15.40 16.90
CA LYS A 171 -2.27 15.47 15.69
C LYS A 171 -1.47 15.74 14.42
N ALA A 172 -0.38 16.51 14.50
CA ALA A 172 0.45 16.82 13.33
C ALA A 172 1.13 15.55 12.79
N LEU A 173 1.80 14.80 13.68
CA LEU A 173 2.45 13.53 13.33
C LEU A 173 1.42 12.50 12.83
N PHE A 174 0.22 12.45 13.43
CA PHE A 174 -0.87 11.61 12.96
C PHE A 174 -1.32 11.96 11.54
N ASN A 175 -1.47 13.25 11.22
CA ASN A 175 -1.86 13.69 9.88
C ASN A 175 -0.79 13.35 8.83
N PHE A 176 0.50 13.48 9.16
CA PHE A 176 1.59 13.04 8.28
C PHE A 176 1.54 11.53 8.02
N TYR A 177 1.34 10.74 9.08
CA TYR A 177 1.17 9.30 8.99
C TYR A 177 -0.05 8.90 8.12
N LYS A 178 -1.24 9.47 8.39
CA LYS A 178 -2.48 9.22 7.62
C LYS A 178 -2.31 9.57 6.14
N ASN A 179 -1.78 10.76 5.86
CA ASN A 179 -1.56 11.22 4.48
C ASN A 179 -0.55 10.35 3.73
N PHE A 180 0.52 9.95 4.41
CA PHE A 180 1.54 9.09 3.82
C PHE A 180 1.00 7.71 3.46
N ILE A 181 0.30 7.04 4.39
CA ILE A 181 -0.26 5.72 4.11
C ILE A 181 -1.31 5.78 3.01
N ASN A 182 -2.20 6.78 3.03
CA ASN A 182 -3.18 6.97 1.95
C ASN A 182 -2.50 7.22 0.60
N LYS A 183 -1.41 7.99 0.58
CA LYS A 183 -0.62 8.21 -0.63
C LYS A 183 0.01 6.89 -1.13
N GLU A 184 0.56 6.06 -0.25
CA GLU A 184 1.14 4.77 -0.64
C GLU A 184 0.07 3.78 -1.12
N ILE A 185 -1.10 3.72 -0.47
CA ILE A 185 -2.23 2.89 -0.91
C ILE A 185 -2.70 3.32 -2.30
N ASN A 186 -2.85 4.63 -2.53
CA ASN A 186 -3.31 5.17 -3.81
C ASN A 186 -2.27 5.01 -4.93
N ASN A 187 -0.98 5.28 -4.64
CA ASN A 187 0.10 5.19 -5.62
C ASN A 187 0.39 3.75 -6.04
N ASN A 188 0.33 2.80 -5.10
CA ASN A 188 0.58 1.39 -5.36
C ASN A 188 -0.70 0.63 -5.75
N GLU A 189 -1.83 1.35 -5.91
CA GLU A 189 -3.16 0.83 -6.30
C GLU A 189 -3.60 -0.40 -5.50
N ILE A 190 -3.33 -0.38 -4.19
CA ILE A 190 -3.40 -1.58 -3.37
C ILE A 190 -4.86 -1.98 -3.17
N LYS A 191 -5.19 -3.20 -3.63
CA LYS A 191 -6.52 -3.80 -3.46
C LYS A 191 -6.55 -4.72 -2.27
N ASN A 192 -7.70 -4.84 -1.62
CA ASN A 192 -7.97 -5.92 -0.68
C ASN A 192 -8.69 -7.05 -1.39
N ARG A 193 -8.52 -8.29 -0.91
CA ARG A 193 -9.24 -9.46 -1.41
C ARG A 193 -10.26 -9.90 -0.36
N LYS A 194 -11.53 -9.92 -0.74
CA LYS A 194 -12.62 -10.46 0.07
C LYS A 194 -13.06 -11.80 -0.47
N PHE A 195 -13.26 -12.77 0.41
CA PHE A 195 -13.56 -14.15 0.03
C PHE A 195 -14.98 -14.50 0.48
N TYR A 196 -15.79 -14.96 -0.47
CA TYR A 196 -17.17 -15.37 -0.23
C TYR A 196 -17.39 -16.77 -0.76
N ILE A 197 -18.12 -17.58 0.00
CA ILE A 197 -18.67 -18.85 -0.48
C ILE A 197 -20.17 -18.68 -0.64
N ILE A 198 -20.66 -18.94 -1.86
CA ILE A 198 -22.06 -18.98 -2.20
C ILE A 198 -22.49 -20.44 -2.25
N ILE A 199 -23.40 -20.82 -1.36
CA ILE A 199 -23.89 -22.19 -1.20
C ILE A 199 -25.24 -22.30 -1.91
N LYS A 200 -25.38 -23.29 -2.79
CA LYS A 200 -26.62 -23.56 -3.51
C LYS A 200 -27.48 -24.56 -2.76
N GLU A 201 -28.73 -24.20 -2.46
CA GLU A 201 -29.68 -25.09 -1.77
C GLU A 201 -29.85 -26.40 -2.58
N SER A 202 -29.52 -27.52 -1.94
CA SER A 202 -29.75 -28.87 -2.48
C SER A 202 -30.64 -29.70 -1.56
N SER A 203 -30.54 -29.46 -0.25
CA SER A 203 -31.43 -30.02 0.77
C SER A 203 -31.88 -28.89 1.71
N ASN A 204 -31.28 -28.78 2.90
CA ASN A 204 -31.51 -27.69 3.84
C ASN A 204 -30.30 -26.76 3.89
N LEU A 205 -30.49 -25.52 3.43
CA LEU A 205 -29.43 -24.53 3.28
C LEU A 205 -28.75 -24.13 4.60
N GLU A 206 -29.50 -24.10 5.70
CA GLU A 206 -28.97 -23.78 7.03
C GLU A 206 -28.03 -24.88 7.53
N ILE A 207 -28.44 -26.15 7.37
CA ILE A 207 -27.60 -27.31 7.70
C ILE A 207 -26.33 -27.32 6.84
N GLN A 208 -26.46 -27.09 5.53
CA GLN A 208 -25.32 -26.99 4.61
C GLN A 208 -24.33 -25.90 5.05
N THR A 209 -24.84 -24.74 5.44
CA THR A 209 -24.04 -23.59 5.89
C THR A 209 -23.33 -23.86 7.21
N ASN A 210 -24.00 -24.52 8.16
CA ASN A 210 -23.42 -24.89 9.45
C ASN A 210 -22.30 -25.92 9.30
N ILE A 211 -22.53 -27.00 8.52
CA ILE A 211 -21.52 -28.03 8.24
C ILE A 211 -20.29 -27.38 7.59
N LEU A 212 -20.48 -26.53 6.59
CA LEU A 212 -19.37 -25.87 5.91
C LEU A 212 -18.60 -24.96 6.87
N THR A 213 -19.30 -24.21 7.72
CA THR A 213 -18.71 -23.33 8.73
C THR A 213 -17.84 -24.10 9.73
N GLU A 214 -18.35 -25.21 10.27
CA GLU A 214 -17.58 -26.04 11.21
C GLU A 214 -16.32 -26.64 10.58
N LYS A 215 -16.42 -27.12 9.33
CA LYS A 215 -15.29 -27.71 8.60
C LYS A 215 -14.25 -26.66 8.20
N LEU A 216 -14.67 -25.45 7.82
CA LEU A 216 -13.76 -24.32 7.58
C LEU A 216 -13.04 -23.92 8.88
N ARG A 217 -13.76 -23.91 10.01
CA ARG A 217 -13.17 -23.63 11.32
C ARG A 217 -12.14 -24.68 11.73
N SER A 218 -12.37 -25.97 11.43
CA SER A 218 -11.41 -27.03 11.75
C SER A 218 -10.10 -26.96 10.96
N ILE A 219 -10.06 -26.17 9.88
CA ILE A 219 -8.83 -25.91 9.10
C ILE A 219 -8.23 -24.53 9.40
N GLY A 220 -8.71 -23.85 10.44
CA GLY A 220 -8.18 -22.57 10.91
C GLY A 220 -8.75 -21.33 10.19
N LEU A 221 -9.75 -21.49 9.32
CA LEU A 221 -10.42 -20.36 8.66
C LEU A 221 -11.56 -19.83 9.54
N LYS A 222 -11.61 -18.51 9.71
CA LYS A 222 -12.73 -17.83 10.37
C LYS A 222 -13.80 -17.53 9.33
N THR A 223 -15.06 -17.72 9.70
CA THR A 223 -16.21 -17.39 8.85
C THR A 223 -17.11 -16.40 9.57
N ASN A 224 -17.81 -15.58 8.79
CA ASN A 224 -18.79 -14.62 9.31
C ASN A 224 -20.11 -14.79 8.55
N ILE A 225 -21.19 -15.01 9.30
CA ILE A 225 -22.55 -15.06 8.77
C ILE A 225 -23.10 -13.63 8.86
N VAL A 226 -23.32 -13.03 7.70
CA VAL A 226 -23.74 -11.63 7.57
C VAL A 226 -25.24 -11.48 7.78
N ASN A 227 -25.66 -10.39 8.43
CA ASN A 227 -27.08 -10.06 8.50
C ASN A 227 -27.60 -9.47 7.18
N LYS A 228 -28.93 -9.33 7.03
CA LYS A 228 -29.57 -8.81 5.80
C LYS A 228 -28.97 -7.48 5.32
N ASN A 229 -28.84 -6.50 6.20
CA ASN A 229 -28.36 -5.17 5.83
C ASN A 229 -26.89 -5.21 5.42
N GLU A 230 -26.08 -5.99 6.14
CA GLU A 230 -24.68 -6.19 5.82
C GLU A 230 -24.50 -6.90 4.49
N LEU A 231 -25.30 -7.92 4.18
CA LEU A 231 -25.30 -8.61 2.89
C LEU A 231 -25.69 -7.65 1.75
N LEU A 232 -26.75 -6.86 1.93
CA LEU A 232 -27.17 -5.87 0.94
C LEU A 232 -26.06 -4.83 0.69
N ASN A 233 -25.38 -4.35 1.73
CA ASN A 233 -24.25 -3.43 1.59
C ASN A 233 -23.07 -4.08 0.87
N LYS A 234 -22.76 -5.35 1.17
CA LYS A 234 -21.69 -6.09 0.48
C LYS A 234 -21.99 -6.31 -0.99
N LEU A 235 -23.22 -6.69 -1.34
CA LEU A 235 -23.65 -6.78 -2.74
C LEU A 235 -23.59 -5.41 -3.43
N HIS A 236 -24.01 -4.35 -2.74
CA HIS A 236 -23.97 -3.01 -3.28
C HIS A 236 -22.53 -2.57 -3.58
N ASN A 237 -21.60 -2.78 -2.65
CA ASN A 237 -20.18 -2.48 -2.80
C ASN A 237 -19.53 -3.33 -3.90
N TYR A 238 -19.91 -4.61 -4.02
CA TYR A 238 -19.42 -5.48 -5.08
C TYR A 238 -19.79 -4.95 -6.48
N PHE A 239 -21.04 -4.50 -6.67
CA PHE A 239 -21.48 -3.93 -7.93
C PHE A 239 -21.04 -2.45 -8.11
N ASN A 240 -20.84 -1.70 -7.03
CA ASN A 240 -20.53 -0.27 -7.04
C ASN A 240 -19.27 0.06 -6.20
N PRO A 241 -18.09 -0.48 -6.54
CA PRO A 241 -16.89 -0.38 -5.70
C PRO A 241 -16.27 1.03 -5.59
N TYR A 242 -16.81 2.01 -6.33
CA TYR A 242 -16.31 3.38 -6.42
C TYR A 242 -17.32 4.41 -5.92
N ASN A 243 -18.22 4.03 -5.00
CA ASN A 243 -19.32 4.86 -4.44
C ASN A 243 -19.14 6.37 -4.69
N LEU A 244 -19.80 6.86 -5.74
CA LEU A 244 -20.14 8.26 -5.86
C LEU A 244 -21.24 8.48 -4.82
N ASP A 245 -20.97 9.30 -3.81
CA ASP A 245 -21.98 9.79 -2.88
C ASP A 245 -23.19 10.30 -3.67
N ILE A 246 -24.24 9.49 -3.68
CA ILE A 246 -25.54 9.92 -4.17
C ILE A 246 -26.45 9.67 -2.99
N GLU A 247 -26.69 10.76 -2.24
CA GLU A 247 -27.83 10.85 -1.34
C GLU A 247 -29.05 10.28 -2.08
N LEU A 248 -29.57 9.17 -1.58
CA LEU A 248 -30.83 8.63 -2.06
C LEU A 248 -31.88 9.70 -1.77
N LYS A 249 -32.26 10.49 -2.78
CA LYS A 249 -33.35 11.47 -2.64
C LYS A 249 -34.57 10.73 -2.09
N GLU A 250 -35.00 11.09 -0.89
CA GLU A 250 -36.19 10.52 -0.25
C GLU A 250 -37.39 10.69 -1.21
N GLY A 251 -37.92 9.57 -1.71
CA GLY A 251 -39.08 9.52 -2.60
C GLY A 251 -38.91 8.80 -3.93
N GLU A 252 -37.69 8.57 -4.45
CA GLU A 252 -37.51 8.02 -5.81
C GLU A 252 -37.34 6.49 -5.92
N VAL A 253 -37.14 5.76 -4.80
CA VAL A 253 -36.82 4.33 -4.88
C VAL A 253 -38.02 3.45 -4.51
N LYS A 254 -38.90 3.18 -5.49
CA LYS A 254 -39.98 2.17 -5.37
C LYS A 254 -39.48 0.74 -5.04
N ASN A 255 -38.17 0.45 -5.07
CA ASN A 255 -37.59 -0.85 -4.69
C ASN A 255 -36.11 -0.71 -4.25
N LYS A 256 -35.89 -0.36 -2.97
CA LYS A 256 -34.53 -0.15 -2.39
C LYS A 256 -33.64 -1.39 -2.51
N GLU A 257 -34.22 -2.58 -2.36
CA GLU A 257 -33.47 -3.84 -2.47
C GLU A 257 -32.91 -4.09 -3.87
N ASN A 258 -33.66 -3.80 -4.93
CA ASN A 258 -33.18 -3.97 -6.31
C ASN A 258 -32.00 -3.03 -6.63
N TYR A 259 -32.02 -1.82 -6.05
CA TYR A 259 -30.91 -0.87 -6.18
C TYR A 259 -29.61 -1.37 -5.52
N LEU A 260 -29.73 -2.04 -4.37
CA LEU A 260 -28.58 -2.55 -3.62
C LEU A 260 -28.03 -3.87 -4.19
N THR A 261 -28.85 -4.63 -4.91
CA THR A 261 -28.52 -5.98 -5.39
C THR A 261 -28.17 -6.06 -6.88
N SER A 262 -28.21 -4.93 -7.60
CA SER A 262 -27.97 -4.88 -9.04
C SER A 262 -27.05 -3.72 -9.44
N PRO A 263 -26.33 -3.84 -10.56
CA PRO A 263 -25.65 -2.70 -11.16
C PRO A 263 -26.65 -1.69 -11.73
N LYS A 264 -26.24 -0.42 -11.79
CA LYS A 264 -26.98 0.71 -12.38
C LYS A 264 -27.19 0.55 -13.89
N LEU A 265 -26.17 0.08 -14.59
CA LEU A 265 -26.15 -0.02 -16.04
C LEU A 265 -25.26 -1.20 -16.48
N ILE A 266 -25.72 -1.98 -17.44
CA ILE A 266 -24.90 -2.93 -18.18
C ILE A 266 -25.01 -2.62 -19.68
N ILE A 267 -23.88 -2.49 -20.37
CA ILE A 267 -23.79 -2.43 -21.83
C ILE A 267 -22.89 -3.57 -22.30
N ASN A 268 -23.47 -4.51 -23.05
CA ASN A 268 -22.75 -5.66 -23.57
C ASN A 268 -22.09 -5.35 -24.91
N LYS A 269 -20.79 -5.65 -25.01
CA LYS A 269 -19.99 -5.55 -26.24
C LYS A 269 -19.42 -6.92 -26.59
N LYS A 270 -18.79 -7.04 -27.76
CA LYS A 270 -18.32 -8.31 -28.29
C LYS A 270 -17.35 -9.03 -27.34
N ASP A 271 -16.41 -8.30 -26.76
CA ASP A 271 -15.25 -8.83 -26.02
C ASP A 271 -15.09 -8.19 -24.62
N TYR A 272 -16.01 -7.32 -24.22
CA TYR A 272 -16.07 -6.72 -22.89
C TYR A 272 -17.51 -6.27 -22.56
N LEU A 273 -17.74 -5.85 -21.33
CA LEU A 273 -18.95 -5.22 -20.83
C LEU A 273 -18.62 -3.85 -20.25
N ILE A 274 -19.57 -2.92 -20.28
CA ILE A 274 -19.53 -1.74 -19.43
C ILE A 274 -20.52 -2.00 -18.31
N VAL A 275 -20.03 -2.07 -17.07
CA VAL A 275 -20.86 -2.23 -15.87
C VAL A 275 -20.73 -0.94 -15.08
N ASN A 276 -21.85 -0.24 -14.89
CA ASN A 276 -21.90 1.10 -14.34
C ASN A 276 -21.03 2.06 -15.15
N ASN A 277 -19.91 2.49 -14.56
CA ASN A 277 -18.95 3.38 -15.19
C ASN A 277 -17.61 2.69 -15.46
N SER A 278 -17.49 1.36 -15.37
CA SER A 278 -16.23 0.64 -15.56
C SER A 278 -16.33 -0.39 -16.68
N LEU A 279 -15.25 -0.58 -17.43
CA LEU A 279 -15.14 -1.65 -18.40
C LEU A 279 -14.71 -2.94 -17.69
N ASN A 280 -15.36 -4.04 -18.08
CA ASN A 280 -15.18 -5.37 -17.52
C ASN A 280 -14.87 -6.34 -18.66
N ARG A 281 -13.85 -7.17 -18.54
CA ARG A 281 -13.59 -8.28 -19.48
C ARG A 281 -13.38 -9.54 -18.68
N ILE A 282 -14.25 -10.51 -18.93
CA ILE A 282 -14.14 -11.81 -18.29
C ILE A 282 -13.22 -12.68 -19.14
N VAL A 283 -12.20 -13.24 -18.50
CA VAL A 283 -11.29 -14.26 -19.02
C VAL A 283 -11.68 -15.59 -18.37
N ALA A 284 -11.95 -16.60 -19.19
CA ALA A 284 -12.32 -17.93 -18.74
C ALA A 284 -11.17 -18.92 -18.95
N SER A 285 -10.97 -19.81 -17.99
CA SER A 285 -10.00 -20.90 -18.09
C SER A 285 -10.64 -22.07 -18.84
N ILE A 286 -10.09 -22.42 -20.00
CA ILE A 286 -10.60 -23.51 -20.86
C ILE A 286 -9.71 -24.76 -20.84
N GLY A 287 -8.48 -24.64 -20.37
CA GLY A 287 -7.51 -25.73 -20.25
C GLY A 287 -6.72 -25.62 -18.96
N TYR A 288 -6.33 -26.77 -18.41
CA TYR A 288 -5.61 -26.91 -17.13
C TYR A 288 -4.47 -27.90 -17.31
N PRO A 289 -3.35 -27.76 -16.57
CA PRO A 289 -2.28 -28.74 -16.63
C PRO A 289 -2.71 -30.09 -16.06
N ASN A 290 -1.91 -31.12 -16.34
CA ASN A 290 -2.12 -32.46 -15.78
C ASN A 290 -1.54 -32.59 -14.37
N ILE A 291 -0.67 -31.67 -13.95
CA ILE A 291 0.01 -31.68 -12.65
C ILE A 291 -0.06 -30.27 -12.06
N VAL A 292 -0.38 -30.18 -10.77
CA VAL A 292 -0.43 -28.93 -10.00
C VAL A 292 0.32 -29.06 -8.68
N GLU A 293 0.82 -27.95 -8.14
CA GLU A 293 1.51 -27.89 -6.84
C GLU A 293 0.65 -27.19 -5.80
N LYS A 294 1.02 -27.27 -4.52
CA LYS A 294 0.30 -26.55 -3.44
C LYS A 294 0.33 -25.04 -3.68
N GLY A 295 -0.76 -24.34 -3.38
CA GLY A 295 -0.84 -22.89 -3.59
C GLY A 295 -0.83 -22.51 -5.08
N PHE A 296 -1.38 -23.36 -5.94
CA PHE A 296 -1.29 -23.20 -7.40
C PHE A 296 -1.89 -21.88 -7.91
N LEU A 297 -2.93 -21.38 -7.23
CA LEU A 297 -3.58 -20.11 -7.55
C LEU A 297 -2.92 -18.90 -6.89
N ASP A 298 -1.90 -19.07 -6.06
CA ASP A 298 -1.35 -17.98 -5.25
C ASP A 298 -0.85 -16.82 -6.11
N LYS A 299 -0.23 -17.09 -7.27
CA LYS A 299 0.21 -16.03 -8.20
C LYS A 299 -0.93 -15.11 -8.63
N ILE A 300 -2.12 -15.68 -8.87
CA ILE A 300 -3.32 -14.92 -9.26
C ILE A 300 -3.98 -14.29 -8.04
N ILE A 301 -4.09 -14.99 -6.91
CA ILE A 301 -4.83 -14.48 -5.76
C ILE A 301 -4.03 -13.39 -5.02
N SER A 302 -2.70 -13.48 -5.01
CA SER A 302 -1.78 -12.54 -4.34
C SER A 302 -1.49 -11.25 -5.11
N SER A 303 -1.92 -11.13 -6.37
CA SER A 303 -1.69 -9.93 -7.17
C SER A 303 -2.56 -8.74 -6.71
N ASN A 304 -1.98 -7.54 -6.71
CA ASN A 304 -2.67 -6.28 -6.38
C ASN A 304 -3.62 -5.80 -7.50
N ASP A 305 -3.69 -6.50 -8.63
CA ASP A 305 -4.46 -6.04 -9.80
C ASP A 305 -5.99 -6.03 -9.58
N ASN A 306 -6.67 -5.16 -10.32
CA ASN A 306 -8.11 -4.96 -10.22
C ASN A 306 -8.92 -6.01 -11.01
N TYR A 307 -8.94 -7.25 -10.55
CA TYR A 307 -9.83 -8.28 -11.08
C TYR A 307 -10.51 -9.09 -9.99
N ASP A 308 -11.69 -9.63 -10.27
CA ASP A 308 -12.34 -10.61 -9.39
C ASP A 308 -12.08 -12.03 -9.91
N VAL A 309 -12.10 -13.01 -9.03
CA VAL A 309 -12.03 -14.43 -9.39
C VAL A 309 -13.31 -15.13 -8.96
N SER A 310 -13.87 -15.97 -9.82
CA SER A 310 -14.96 -16.87 -9.48
C SER A 310 -14.60 -18.31 -9.82
N ILE A 311 -14.76 -19.17 -8.82
CA ILE A 311 -14.52 -20.60 -8.90
C ILE A 311 -15.85 -21.30 -8.66
N HIS A 312 -16.27 -22.16 -9.58
CA HIS A 312 -17.44 -23.02 -9.40
C HIS A 312 -16.97 -24.45 -9.13
N ILE A 313 -17.48 -25.05 -8.06
CA ILE A 313 -17.21 -26.43 -7.68
C ILE A 313 -18.56 -27.13 -7.56
N GLU A 314 -18.79 -28.07 -8.46
CA GLU A 314 -20.03 -28.85 -8.50
C GLU A 314 -19.69 -30.34 -8.41
N PRO A 315 -20.22 -31.08 -7.41
CA PRO A 315 -20.01 -32.52 -7.31
C PRO A 315 -20.41 -33.24 -8.59
N PHE A 316 -19.54 -34.13 -9.09
CA PHE A 316 -19.82 -34.94 -10.26
C PHE A 316 -20.43 -36.28 -9.82
N PRO A 317 -21.57 -36.72 -10.40
CA PRO A 317 -22.19 -38.00 -10.06
C PRO A 317 -21.25 -39.20 -10.28
N ILE A 318 -21.07 -40.03 -9.25
CA ILE A 318 -20.09 -41.13 -9.25
C ILE A 318 -20.51 -42.26 -10.21
N ASP A 319 -21.80 -42.61 -10.26
CA ASP A 319 -22.30 -43.76 -11.03
C ASP A 319 -21.95 -43.69 -12.52
N PHE A 320 -22.18 -42.53 -13.14
CA PHE A 320 -21.85 -42.29 -14.55
C PHE A 320 -20.34 -42.37 -14.80
N MET A 321 -19.54 -41.90 -13.84
CA MET A 321 -18.09 -41.87 -13.96
C MET A 321 -17.48 -43.27 -13.87
N LEU A 322 -17.95 -44.11 -12.95
CA LEU A 322 -17.47 -45.49 -12.80
C LEU A 322 -17.70 -46.27 -14.10
N ILE A 323 -18.87 -46.11 -14.72
CA ILE A 323 -19.19 -46.72 -16.02
C ILE A 323 -18.23 -46.20 -17.10
N GLN A 324 -18.03 -44.89 -17.16
CA GLN A 324 -17.19 -44.27 -18.18
C GLN A 324 -15.71 -44.65 -18.05
N LEU A 325 -15.14 -44.60 -16.84
CA LEU A 325 -13.76 -44.99 -16.57
C LEU A 325 -13.52 -46.47 -16.87
N ASN A 326 -14.49 -47.34 -16.53
CA ASN A 326 -14.40 -48.76 -16.84
C ASN A 326 -14.41 -49.01 -18.37
N ASN A 327 -15.24 -48.28 -19.12
CA ASN A 327 -15.25 -48.34 -20.58
C ASN A 327 -13.96 -47.79 -21.22
N GLU A 328 -13.42 -46.70 -20.70
CA GLU A 328 -12.12 -46.15 -21.11
C GLU A 328 -10.98 -47.13 -20.83
N LEU A 329 -10.95 -47.78 -19.67
CA LEU A 329 -9.95 -48.81 -19.36
C LEU A 329 -10.04 -49.99 -20.32
N LYS A 330 -11.26 -50.46 -20.64
CA LYS A 330 -11.45 -51.53 -21.64
C LYS A 330 -10.89 -51.14 -23.00
N LYS A 331 -11.15 -49.90 -23.44
CA LYS A 331 -10.66 -49.36 -24.71
C LYS A 331 -9.13 -49.23 -24.72
N GLN A 332 -8.57 -48.59 -23.70
CA GLN A 332 -7.11 -48.41 -23.56
C GLN A 332 -6.39 -49.76 -23.51
N LYS A 333 -6.95 -50.76 -22.82
CA LYS A 333 -6.42 -52.12 -22.78
C LYS A 333 -6.46 -52.80 -24.15
N ALA A 334 -7.54 -52.62 -24.91
CA ALA A 334 -7.64 -53.14 -26.28
C ALA A 334 -6.63 -52.47 -27.23
N ASP A 335 -6.43 -51.15 -27.10
CA ASP A 335 -5.45 -50.40 -27.87
C ASP A 335 -4.01 -50.85 -27.52
N ILE A 336 -3.65 -50.98 -26.23
CA ILE A 336 -2.35 -51.52 -25.78
C ILE A 336 -2.12 -52.93 -26.32
N TYR A 337 -3.14 -53.78 -26.28
CA TYR A 337 -3.06 -55.13 -26.84
C TYR A 337 -2.85 -55.12 -28.36
N THR A 338 -3.53 -54.22 -29.08
CA THR A 338 -3.37 -54.05 -30.53
C THR A 338 -1.98 -53.52 -30.91
N ASP A 339 -1.45 -52.56 -30.15
CA ASP A 339 -0.09 -52.03 -30.33
C ASP A 339 0.95 -53.13 -30.04
N SER A 340 0.74 -53.92 -28.98
CA SER A 340 1.57 -55.08 -28.65
C SER A 340 1.57 -56.13 -29.76
N LEU A 341 0.42 -56.43 -30.37
CA LEU A 341 0.32 -57.35 -31.53
C LEU A 341 1.07 -56.84 -32.76
N LYS A 342 1.19 -55.51 -32.91
CA LYS A 342 1.98 -54.87 -33.99
C LYS A 342 3.46 -54.72 -33.64
N GLY A 343 3.89 -55.16 -32.46
CA GLY A 343 5.26 -54.98 -31.96
C GLY A 343 5.62 -53.53 -31.61
N ILE A 344 4.62 -52.65 -31.43
CA ILE A 344 4.79 -51.24 -31.09
C ILE A 344 4.65 -51.10 -29.57
N ALA A 345 5.71 -50.68 -28.89
CA ALA A 345 5.62 -50.30 -27.47
C ALA A 345 5.05 -48.88 -27.34
N ASN A 346 3.98 -48.70 -26.56
CA ASN A 346 3.35 -47.41 -26.32
C ASN A 346 3.34 -47.04 -24.82
N PRO A 347 4.50 -46.67 -24.23
CA PRO A 347 4.60 -46.39 -22.80
C PRO A 347 3.66 -45.28 -22.31
N SER A 348 3.35 -44.31 -23.19
CA SER A 348 2.43 -43.22 -22.87
C SER A 348 1.01 -43.71 -22.61
N LEU A 349 0.54 -44.69 -23.40
CA LEU A 349 -0.77 -45.29 -23.24
C LEU A 349 -0.83 -46.20 -22.00
N GLU A 350 0.26 -46.89 -21.68
CA GLU A 350 0.38 -47.69 -20.45
C GLU A 350 0.34 -46.84 -19.19
N ILE A 351 1.09 -45.73 -19.15
CA ILE A 351 1.05 -44.75 -18.04
C ILE A 351 -0.38 -44.21 -17.89
N LYS A 352 -1.04 -43.86 -18.99
CA LYS A 352 -2.43 -43.37 -18.98
C LYS A 352 -3.42 -44.42 -18.45
N HIS A 353 -3.26 -45.68 -18.84
CA HIS A 353 -4.07 -46.79 -18.34
C HIS A 353 -3.87 -47.01 -16.83
N SER A 354 -2.61 -46.99 -16.37
CA SER A 354 -2.28 -47.06 -14.94
C SER A 354 -2.92 -45.92 -14.14
N ALA A 355 -2.78 -44.66 -14.60
CA ALA A 355 -3.38 -43.49 -13.95
C ALA A 355 -4.91 -43.55 -13.91
N THR A 356 -5.54 -43.97 -15.02
CA THR A 356 -7.00 -44.14 -15.11
C THR A 356 -7.49 -45.21 -14.12
N ARG A 357 -6.74 -46.32 -13.98
CA ARG A 357 -7.05 -47.39 -13.04
C ARG A 357 -6.92 -46.94 -11.59
N LYS A 358 -5.83 -46.26 -11.24
CA LYS A 358 -5.63 -45.70 -9.90
C LYS A 358 -6.78 -44.75 -9.51
N THR A 359 -7.18 -43.88 -10.44
CA THR A 359 -8.32 -42.97 -10.24
C THR A 359 -9.61 -43.75 -9.96
N LEU A 360 -9.90 -44.79 -10.75
CA LEU A 360 -11.06 -45.65 -10.54
C LEU A 360 -11.06 -46.33 -9.16
N GLU A 361 -9.91 -46.89 -8.76
CA GLU A 361 -9.76 -47.57 -7.45
C GLU A 361 -9.98 -46.60 -6.28
N GLU A 362 -9.44 -45.38 -6.34
CA GLU A 362 -9.61 -44.38 -5.27
C GLU A 362 -11.04 -43.82 -5.19
N LEU A 363 -11.75 -43.72 -6.32
CA LEU A 363 -13.16 -43.36 -6.36
C LEU A 363 -14.04 -44.48 -5.77
N GLN A 364 -13.76 -45.74 -6.10
CA GLN A 364 -14.49 -46.90 -5.56
C GLN A 364 -14.32 -47.04 -4.04
N LYS A 365 -13.12 -46.74 -3.52
CA LYS A 365 -12.86 -46.72 -2.08
C LYS A 365 -13.51 -45.53 -1.34
N GLY A 366 -14.01 -44.53 -2.06
CA GLY A 366 -14.56 -43.30 -1.48
C GLY A 366 -13.49 -42.34 -0.92
N ASN A 367 -12.21 -42.58 -1.20
CA ASN A 367 -11.11 -41.72 -0.76
C ASN A 367 -11.09 -40.38 -1.52
N GLN A 368 -11.58 -40.39 -2.76
CA GLN A 368 -11.68 -39.23 -3.61
C GLN A 368 -13.10 -39.07 -4.17
N LYS A 369 -13.46 -37.82 -4.45
CA LYS A 369 -14.61 -37.43 -5.27
C LYS A 369 -14.10 -36.74 -6.53
N LEU A 370 -14.98 -36.60 -7.51
CA LEU A 370 -14.73 -35.79 -8.70
C LEU A 370 -15.68 -34.58 -8.68
N PHE A 371 -15.17 -33.45 -9.14
CA PHE A 371 -15.92 -32.21 -9.24
C PHE A 371 -15.82 -31.65 -10.64
N ASN A 372 -16.90 -31.03 -11.11
CA ASN A 372 -16.83 -30.04 -12.17
C ASN A 372 -16.28 -28.74 -11.59
N PHE A 373 -15.15 -28.31 -12.13
CA PHE A 373 -14.45 -27.09 -11.78
C PHE A 373 -14.51 -26.09 -12.93
N SER A 374 -14.91 -24.85 -12.64
CA SER A 374 -14.82 -23.73 -13.58
C SER A 374 -14.09 -22.57 -12.92
N LEU A 375 -13.18 -21.90 -13.63
CA LEU A 375 -12.42 -20.74 -13.16
C LEU A 375 -12.61 -19.56 -14.12
N TYR A 376 -13.07 -18.44 -13.58
CA TYR A 376 -13.34 -17.21 -14.32
C TYR A 376 -12.68 -16.02 -13.63
N ILE A 377 -12.11 -15.10 -14.41
CA ILE A 377 -11.46 -13.88 -13.91
C ILE A 377 -12.08 -12.66 -14.58
N ASN A 378 -12.64 -11.74 -13.81
CA ASN A 378 -13.24 -10.50 -14.31
C ASN A 378 -12.24 -9.35 -14.18
N CYS A 379 -11.60 -8.94 -15.28
CA CYS A 379 -10.70 -7.79 -15.32
C CYS A 379 -11.51 -6.48 -15.36
N LYS A 380 -11.23 -5.53 -14.46
CA LYS A 380 -12.00 -4.30 -14.30
C LYS A 380 -11.13 -3.06 -14.48
N THR A 381 -11.58 -2.09 -15.28
CA THR A 381 -10.94 -0.77 -15.33
C THR A 381 -11.36 0.10 -14.14
N LYS A 382 -10.63 1.20 -13.94
CA LYS A 382 -11.13 2.33 -13.16
C LYS A 382 -12.41 2.91 -13.82
N PRO A 383 -13.22 3.69 -13.10
CA PRO A 383 -14.38 4.36 -13.67
C PRO A 383 -13.97 5.23 -14.87
N LEU A 384 -14.84 5.39 -15.87
CA LEU A 384 -14.59 6.22 -17.06
C LEU A 384 -14.28 7.67 -16.69
N ASP A 385 -14.78 8.14 -15.53
CA ASP A 385 -14.43 9.45 -14.98
C ASP A 385 -12.92 9.64 -14.77
N TYR A 386 -12.20 8.57 -14.41
CA TYR A 386 -10.74 8.59 -14.26
C TYR A 386 -10.01 8.87 -15.58
N TYR A 387 -10.64 8.52 -16.71
CA TYR A 387 -10.07 8.64 -18.05
C TYR A 387 -10.49 9.92 -18.77
N LYS A 388 -11.21 10.82 -18.08
CA LYS A 388 -11.64 12.10 -18.64
C LYS A 388 -10.44 12.85 -19.20
N LEU A 389 -10.64 13.40 -20.38
CA LEU A 389 -9.63 14.21 -21.05
C LEU A 389 -9.34 15.47 -20.24
N ASN A 390 -8.07 15.86 -20.17
CA ASN A 390 -7.71 17.14 -19.58
C ASN A 390 -8.06 18.30 -20.54
N GLU A 391 -7.99 19.54 -20.06
CA GLU A 391 -8.37 20.73 -20.85
C GLU A 391 -7.61 20.81 -22.19
N LYS A 392 -6.31 20.51 -22.19
CA LYS A 392 -5.47 20.53 -23.40
C LYS A 392 -5.94 19.50 -24.44
N GLU A 393 -6.29 18.30 -24.00
CA GLU A 393 -6.79 17.23 -24.87
C GLU A 393 -8.20 17.55 -25.42
N ILE A 394 -9.05 18.21 -24.62
CA ILE A 394 -10.36 18.68 -25.06
C ILE A 394 -10.21 19.78 -26.11
N GLU A 395 -9.31 20.74 -25.89
CA GLU A 395 -8.99 21.78 -26.88
C GLU A 395 -8.48 21.18 -28.19
N GLU A 396 -7.66 20.14 -28.12
CA GLU A 396 -7.17 19.42 -29.30
C GLU A 396 -8.31 18.73 -30.08
N VAL A 397 -9.27 18.12 -29.38
CA VAL A 397 -10.47 17.52 -30.03
C VAL A 397 -11.29 18.59 -30.74
N LYS A 398 -11.52 19.75 -30.11
CA LYS A 398 -12.23 20.89 -30.70
C LYS A 398 -11.48 21.47 -31.89
N LYS A 399 -10.15 21.59 -31.81
CA LYS A 399 -9.29 22.09 -32.90
C LYS A 399 -9.32 21.17 -34.12
N ASN A 400 -9.28 19.85 -33.90
CA ASN A 400 -9.32 18.85 -34.97
C ASN A 400 -10.73 18.67 -35.58
N ASN A 401 -11.77 19.18 -34.91
CA ASN A 401 -13.14 19.16 -35.38
C ASN A 401 -13.71 20.59 -35.37
N PRO A 402 -13.32 21.45 -36.33
CA PRO A 402 -13.82 22.81 -36.39
C PRO A 402 -15.32 22.84 -36.70
N ARG A 403 -16.03 23.82 -36.12
CA ARG A 403 -17.48 24.03 -36.35
C ARG A 403 -17.72 24.33 -37.84
N LYS A 404 -18.51 23.48 -38.51
CA LYS A 404 -19.04 23.74 -39.86
C LYS A 404 -20.41 24.44 -39.74
N LYS A 405 -21.12 24.69 -40.85
CA LYS A 405 -22.45 25.37 -40.92
C LYS A 405 -23.59 24.64 -40.14
N GLU A 406 -23.27 23.98 -39.05
CA GLU A 406 -24.11 23.21 -38.14
C GLU A 406 -24.53 24.12 -36.96
N SER A 407 -25.68 23.84 -36.34
CA SER A 407 -26.10 24.53 -35.12
C SER A 407 -25.15 24.25 -33.95
N GLU A 408 -25.17 25.11 -32.94
CA GLU A 408 -24.28 25.00 -31.78
C GLU A 408 -24.49 23.70 -31.00
N GLU A 409 -25.75 23.30 -30.86
CA GLU A 409 -26.14 22.06 -30.19
C GLU A 409 -25.59 20.82 -30.91
N VAL A 410 -25.68 20.78 -32.25
CA VAL A 410 -25.18 19.66 -33.05
C VAL A 410 -23.66 19.58 -32.97
N TYR A 411 -22.98 20.73 -33.04
CA TYR A 411 -21.53 20.81 -32.87
C TYR A 411 -21.10 20.29 -31.48
N ASN A 412 -21.73 20.78 -30.41
CA ASN A 412 -21.41 20.37 -29.05
C ASN A 412 -21.70 18.89 -28.80
N HIS A 413 -22.81 18.36 -29.33
CA HIS A 413 -23.12 16.93 -29.24
C HIS A 413 -22.04 16.07 -29.92
N LYS A 414 -21.60 16.47 -31.11
CA LYS A 414 -20.53 15.77 -31.85
C LYS A 414 -19.19 15.82 -31.13
N VAL A 415 -18.81 16.99 -30.61
CA VAL A 415 -17.57 17.14 -29.82
C VAL A 415 -17.62 16.30 -28.55
N ASN A 416 -18.72 16.31 -27.81
CA ASN A 416 -18.89 15.51 -26.61
C ASN A 416 -18.81 14.00 -26.91
N SER A 417 -19.45 13.55 -27.99
CA SER A 417 -19.36 12.16 -28.44
C SER A 417 -17.91 11.74 -28.76
N LEU A 418 -17.11 12.63 -29.36
CA LEU A 418 -15.70 12.38 -29.64
C LEU A 418 -14.85 12.33 -28.35
N ILE A 419 -15.14 13.19 -27.38
CA ILE A 419 -14.50 13.19 -26.06
C ILE A 419 -14.82 11.86 -25.33
N GLU A 420 -16.08 11.45 -25.31
CA GLU A 420 -16.51 10.17 -24.74
C GLU A 420 -15.80 8.99 -25.42
N ASN A 421 -15.68 9.01 -26.75
CA ASN A 421 -15.00 7.95 -27.50
C ASN A 421 -13.50 7.89 -27.17
N LYS A 422 -12.81 9.04 -27.09
CA LYS A 422 -11.40 9.09 -26.65
C LYS A 422 -11.22 8.60 -25.21
N THR A 423 -12.10 8.99 -24.29
CA THR A 423 -12.13 8.50 -22.90
C THR A 423 -12.29 6.97 -22.87
N LEU A 424 -13.24 6.44 -23.65
CA LEU A 424 -13.48 5.00 -23.78
C LEU A 424 -12.28 4.25 -24.37
N LEU A 425 -11.57 4.85 -25.34
CA LEU A 425 -10.36 4.28 -25.93
C LEU A 425 -9.22 4.15 -24.91
N LYS A 426 -9.01 5.18 -24.07
CA LYS A 426 -8.03 5.11 -22.96
C LYS A 426 -8.39 3.99 -21.98
N ALA A 427 -9.65 3.92 -21.54
CA ALA A 427 -10.11 2.87 -20.64
C ALA A 427 -9.96 1.47 -21.25
N LYS A 428 -10.28 1.32 -22.55
CA LYS A 428 -10.12 0.05 -23.27
C LYS A 428 -8.66 -0.38 -23.36
N HIS A 429 -7.75 0.55 -23.60
CA HIS A 429 -6.31 0.26 -23.62
C HIS A 429 -5.84 -0.33 -22.27
N ASP A 430 -6.26 0.26 -21.15
CA ASP A 430 -5.93 -0.26 -19.81
C ASP A 430 -6.56 -1.65 -19.56
N LEU A 431 -7.80 -1.87 -20.03
CA LEU A 431 -8.42 -3.20 -19.97
C LEU A 431 -7.64 -4.24 -20.78
N ASP A 432 -7.15 -3.86 -21.96
CA ASP A 432 -6.33 -4.71 -22.81
C ASP A 432 -5.00 -5.08 -22.13
N LEU A 433 -4.34 -4.12 -21.48
CA LEU A 433 -3.14 -4.37 -20.68
C LEU A 433 -3.40 -5.34 -19.53
N LEU A 434 -4.43 -5.06 -18.72
CA LEU A 434 -4.79 -5.88 -17.56
C LEU A 434 -5.15 -7.32 -17.97
N SER A 435 -6.02 -7.48 -18.97
CA SER A 435 -6.43 -8.81 -19.44
C SER A 435 -5.29 -9.61 -20.08
N ARG A 436 -4.34 -8.94 -20.77
CA ARG A 436 -3.11 -9.60 -21.26
C ARG A 436 -2.21 -10.04 -20.11
N LYS A 437 -2.04 -9.21 -19.08
CA LYS A 437 -1.27 -9.57 -17.88
C LYS A 437 -1.86 -10.81 -17.20
N VAL A 438 -3.17 -10.81 -16.91
CA VAL A 438 -3.88 -11.98 -16.35
C VAL A 438 -3.72 -13.22 -17.23
N SER A 439 -3.86 -13.06 -18.55
CA SER A 439 -3.66 -14.18 -19.49
C SER A 439 -2.24 -14.71 -19.46
N SER A 440 -1.24 -13.84 -19.34
CA SER A 440 0.17 -14.23 -19.21
C SER A 440 0.44 -14.98 -17.92
N GLU A 441 -0.14 -14.52 -16.80
CA GLU A 441 -0.01 -15.19 -15.50
C GLU A 441 -0.64 -16.57 -15.51
N LEU A 442 -1.84 -16.72 -16.07
CA LEU A 442 -2.51 -18.02 -16.26
C LEU A 442 -1.67 -18.96 -17.15
N ASN A 443 -1.15 -18.48 -18.27
CA ASN A 443 -0.27 -19.28 -19.13
C ASN A 443 1.03 -19.70 -18.41
N SER A 444 1.58 -18.85 -17.53
CA SER A 444 2.79 -19.17 -16.75
C SER A 444 2.61 -20.32 -15.76
N ILE A 445 1.35 -20.60 -15.38
CA ILE A 445 0.96 -21.77 -14.59
C ILE A 445 0.25 -22.81 -15.47
N MET A 446 0.40 -22.75 -16.79
CA MET A 446 -0.15 -23.75 -17.74
C MET A 446 -1.68 -23.83 -17.77
N ILE A 447 -2.39 -22.82 -17.27
CA ILE A 447 -3.83 -22.66 -17.51
C ILE A 447 -4.01 -21.93 -18.85
N GLN A 448 -4.89 -22.43 -19.72
CA GLN A 448 -5.19 -21.81 -21.00
C GLN A 448 -6.33 -20.79 -20.85
N PRO A 449 -6.07 -19.47 -20.96
CA PRO A 449 -7.08 -18.43 -20.89
C PRO A 449 -7.82 -18.25 -22.22
N SER A 450 -9.09 -17.85 -22.16
CA SER A 450 -9.89 -17.50 -23.32
C SER A 450 -10.93 -16.41 -23.00
N VAL A 451 -11.07 -15.42 -23.87
CA VAL A 451 -12.13 -14.39 -23.76
C VAL A 451 -13.37 -14.89 -24.51
N PRO A 452 -14.51 -15.14 -23.83
CA PRO A 452 -15.71 -15.66 -24.47
C PRO A 452 -16.39 -14.55 -25.29
N LEU A 453 -16.06 -14.49 -26.58
CA LEU A 453 -16.62 -13.53 -27.53
C LEU A 453 -18.13 -13.68 -27.67
N PHE A 454 -18.84 -12.55 -27.73
CA PHE A 454 -20.31 -12.41 -27.73
C PHE A 454 -21.04 -12.99 -26.51
N ARG A 455 -20.32 -13.54 -25.53
CA ARG A 455 -20.89 -14.18 -24.33
C ARG A 455 -20.44 -13.49 -23.05
N GLN A 456 -20.01 -12.23 -23.12
CA GLN A 456 -19.57 -11.50 -21.93
C GLN A 456 -20.70 -11.35 -20.91
N ALA A 457 -21.94 -11.10 -21.35
CA ALA A 457 -23.11 -11.09 -20.47
C ALA A 457 -23.30 -12.42 -19.70
N ASP A 458 -23.18 -13.57 -20.37
CA ASP A 458 -23.24 -14.88 -19.71
C ASP A 458 -22.03 -15.08 -18.79
N ALA A 459 -20.84 -14.64 -19.21
CA ALA A 459 -19.62 -14.68 -18.42
C ALA A 459 -19.72 -13.85 -17.13
N PHE A 460 -20.42 -12.71 -17.20
CA PHE A 460 -20.68 -11.88 -16.04
C PHE A 460 -21.67 -12.54 -15.08
N LYS A 461 -22.69 -13.26 -15.57
CA LYS A 461 -23.54 -14.08 -14.68
C LYS A 461 -22.75 -15.16 -13.95
N SER A 462 -21.75 -15.74 -14.60
CA SER A 462 -20.85 -16.72 -14.00
C SER A 462 -19.89 -16.13 -12.94
N ILE A 463 -19.69 -14.81 -12.84
CA ILE A 463 -18.77 -14.21 -11.84
C ILE A 463 -19.50 -13.58 -10.64
N ILE A 464 -20.73 -13.11 -10.83
CA ILE A 464 -21.51 -12.46 -9.76
C ILE A 464 -21.98 -13.48 -8.68
N PRO A 465 -22.24 -13.04 -7.43
CA PRO A 465 -22.56 -13.90 -6.29
C PRO A 465 -23.98 -14.49 -6.30
N ILE A 466 -24.34 -15.22 -7.36
CA ILE A 466 -25.67 -15.85 -7.50
C ILE A 466 -25.65 -17.36 -7.74
N SER A 467 -24.46 -18.00 -7.77
CA SER A 467 -24.27 -19.44 -8.02
C SER A 467 -24.86 -19.93 -9.35
N ASP A 468 -24.70 -19.16 -10.42
CA ASP A 468 -25.14 -19.51 -11.79
C ASP A 468 -23.97 -19.54 -12.78
N ASP A 469 -23.46 -20.73 -13.11
CA ASP A 469 -22.47 -20.91 -14.18
C ASP A 469 -23.14 -20.95 -15.58
N SER A 470 -23.46 -19.78 -16.12
CA SER A 470 -24.05 -19.60 -17.45
C SER A 470 -23.09 -19.97 -18.60
N LEU A 471 -21.76 -19.86 -18.40
CA LEU A 471 -20.77 -20.22 -19.42
C LEU A 471 -20.63 -21.74 -19.61
N LYS A 472 -20.70 -22.49 -18.51
CA LYS A 472 -20.58 -23.96 -18.46
C LYS A 472 -19.24 -24.49 -18.99
N LEU A 473 -18.16 -23.76 -18.79
CA LEU A 473 -16.80 -24.17 -19.19
C LEU A 473 -16.16 -25.01 -18.08
N LYS A 474 -16.72 -26.22 -17.90
CA LYS A 474 -16.41 -27.13 -16.78
C LYS A 474 -15.25 -28.06 -17.12
N ARG A 475 -14.41 -28.32 -16.11
CA ARG A 475 -13.34 -29.32 -16.11
C ARG A 475 -13.53 -30.30 -14.96
N ASN A 476 -13.48 -31.60 -15.24
CA ASN A 476 -13.47 -32.61 -14.18
C ASN A 476 -12.14 -32.62 -13.43
N ILE A 477 -12.15 -32.52 -12.09
CA ILE A 477 -10.95 -32.55 -11.24
C ILE A 477 -11.25 -33.39 -10.00
N THR A 478 -10.28 -34.18 -9.53
CA THR A 478 -10.40 -34.97 -8.29
C THR A 478 -10.30 -34.07 -7.05
N THR A 479 -10.77 -34.54 -5.89
CA THR A 479 -10.60 -33.82 -4.62
C THR A 479 -9.14 -33.45 -4.34
N GLU A 480 -8.22 -34.37 -4.62
CA GLU A 480 -6.78 -34.18 -4.44
C GLU A 480 -6.22 -33.11 -5.38
N GLY A 481 -6.55 -33.16 -6.68
CA GLY A 481 -6.12 -32.12 -7.62
C GLY A 481 -6.74 -30.76 -7.29
N LEU A 482 -7.99 -30.72 -6.84
CA LEU A 482 -8.72 -29.51 -6.49
C LEU A 482 -8.20 -28.86 -5.19
N SER A 483 -7.69 -29.65 -4.24
CA SER A 483 -7.19 -29.10 -2.97
C SER A 483 -5.95 -28.22 -3.16
N ALA A 484 -5.15 -28.46 -4.21
CA ALA A 484 -4.03 -27.64 -4.62
C ALA A 484 -4.43 -26.21 -5.05
N PHE A 485 -5.69 -26.01 -5.48
CA PHE A 485 -6.27 -24.71 -5.84
C PHE A 485 -6.81 -23.96 -4.62
N PHE A 486 -6.30 -24.22 -3.42
CA PHE A 486 -6.77 -23.60 -2.17
C PHE A 486 -6.94 -22.08 -2.32
N PRO A 487 -8.17 -21.55 -2.24
CA PRO A 487 -8.42 -20.18 -2.68
C PRO A 487 -8.36 -19.15 -1.55
N PHE A 488 -8.28 -19.55 -0.28
CA PHE A 488 -8.38 -18.63 0.88
C PHE A 488 -7.01 -18.12 1.35
N THR A 489 -6.12 -17.86 0.39
CA THR A 489 -4.78 -17.31 0.61
C THR A 489 -4.78 -15.81 0.34
N SER A 490 -4.15 -15.00 1.19
CA SER A 490 -4.06 -13.56 0.99
C SER A 490 -2.80 -12.99 1.65
N PRO A 491 -1.92 -12.29 0.90
CA PRO A 491 -0.86 -11.47 1.48
C PRO A 491 -1.35 -10.10 1.95
N PHE A 492 -2.64 -9.78 1.75
CA PHE A 492 -3.21 -8.46 1.98
C PHE A 492 -3.42 -8.16 3.47
N LEU A 493 -3.58 -6.87 3.78
CA LEU A 493 -3.60 -6.29 5.13
C LEU A 493 -4.49 -7.06 6.13
N ASN A 494 -3.86 -7.91 6.94
CA ASN A 494 -4.37 -8.26 8.27
C ASN A 494 -3.96 -7.12 9.24
N THR A 495 -4.63 -5.98 9.10
CA THR A 495 -4.40 -4.78 9.89
C THR A 495 -4.81 -5.01 11.33
N ASP A 496 -3.90 -4.80 12.26
CA ASP A 496 -4.31 -4.50 13.62
C ASP A 496 -4.88 -3.08 13.65
N LEU A 497 -6.19 -2.95 13.90
CA LEU A 497 -6.84 -1.63 13.98
C LEU A 497 -6.15 -0.69 14.96
N ASP A 498 -5.62 -1.25 16.05
CA ASP A 498 -4.88 -0.54 17.09
C ASP A 498 -3.36 -0.49 16.86
N GLY A 499 -2.84 -1.08 15.77
CA GLY A 499 -1.42 -1.19 15.49
C GLY A 499 -0.81 0.04 14.85
N ILE A 500 0.43 -0.11 14.38
CA ILE A 500 1.16 0.92 13.64
C ILE A 500 1.81 0.33 12.39
N MET A 501 2.03 1.14 11.36
CA MET A 501 2.77 0.69 10.17
C MET A 501 4.25 0.47 10.52
N LEU A 502 4.72 -0.77 10.36
CA LEU A 502 6.13 -1.14 10.58
C LEU A 502 6.97 -0.99 9.29
N GLY A 503 6.34 -1.14 8.14
CA GLY A 503 6.97 -1.02 6.83
C GLY A 503 6.02 -1.38 5.70
N LEU A 504 6.54 -1.47 4.48
CA LEU A 504 5.84 -2.03 3.32
C LEU A 504 6.35 -3.46 3.07
N ASN A 505 5.46 -4.39 2.76
CA ASN A 505 5.88 -5.72 2.31
C ASN A 505 6.40 -5.70 0.87
N LYS A 506 6.83 -6.86 0.36
CA LYS A 506 7.28 -7.05 -1.04
C LYS A 506 6.29 -6.55 -2.10
N ASN A 507 5.00 -6.61 -1.81
CA ASN A 507 3.92 -6.15 -2.69
C ASN A 507 3.54 -4.67 -2.45
N LYS A 508 4.39 -3.91 -1.73
CA LYS A 508 4.19 -2.51 -1.34
C LYS A 508 2.97 -2.27 -0.44
N ILE A 509 2.48 -3.32 0.22
CA ILE A 509 1.34 -3.25 1.14
C ILE A 509 1.82 -2.78 2.51
N PRO A 510 1.20 -1.74 3.10
CA PRO A 510 1.45 -1.34 4.48
C PRO A 510 1.27 -2.52 5.44
N PHE A 511 2.31 -2.84 6.20
CA PHE A 511 2.26 -3.89 7.22
C PHE A 511 1.99 -3.24 8.59
N ILE A 512 0.75 -3.35 9.06
CA ILE A 512 0.27 -2.67 10.28
C ILE A 512 -0.01 -3.69 11.38
N LYS A 513 0.74 -3.62 12.49
CA LYS A 513 0.67 -4.56 13.62
C LYS A 513 0.74 -3.87 14.97
N ASP A 514 0.11 -4.45 15.99
CA ASP A 514 0.23 -4.02 17.39
C ASP A 514 1.16 -4.97 18.15
N ILE A 515 2.35 -4.50 18.53
CA ILE A 515 3.33 -5.32 19.28
C ILE A 515 2.82 -5.77 20.65
N TYR A 516 1.82 -5.09 21.21
CA TYR A 516 1.20 -5.46 22.49
C TYR A 516 0.17 -6.60 22.37
N LYS A 517 -0.14 -7.07 21.15
CA LYS A 517 -0.98 -8.26 20.94
C LYS A 517 -0.16 -9.55 20.81
N LEU A 518 1.16 -9.45 20.74
CA LEU A 518 2.06 -10.60 20.72
C LEU A 518 2.13 -11.26 22.10
N THR A 519 2.84 -12.40 22.19
CA THR A 519 3.00 -13.12 23.46
C THR A 519 3.65 -12.27 24.59
N ASN A 520 4.50 -11.32 24.21
CA ASN A 520 4.99 -10.21 25.02
C ASN A 520 5.38 -9.02 24.12
N ALA A 521 5.66 -7.85 24.72
CA ALA A 521 6.03 -6.64 23.98
C ALA A 521 7.56 -6.41 23.91
N ASN A 522 8.37 -7.39 24.31
CA ASN A 522 9.81 -7.30 24.21
C ASN A 522 10.25 -7.59 22.78
N GLY A 523 11.30 -6.90 22.34
CA GLY A 523 11.84 -7.14 21.01
C GLY A 523 13.31 -6.78 20.85
N LEU A 524 13.82 -7.23 19.71
CA LEU A 524 15.21 -7.08 19.31
C LEU A 524 15.33 -6.37 17.96
N VAL A 525 16.28 -5.44 17.86
CA VAL A 525 16.71 -4.88 16.57
C VAL A 525 18.18 -5.21 16.37
N LEU A 526 18.46 -6.04 15.36
CA LEU A 526 19.78 -6.60 15.07
C LEU A 526 20.23 -6.13 13.70
N ALA A 527 21.31 -5.35 13.66
CA ALA A 527 21.74 -4.67 12.44
C ALA A 527 23.24 -4.48 12.38
N THR A 528 23.86 -4.75 11.23
CA THR A 528 25.23 -4.29 11.00
C THR A 528 25.30 -2.75 10.89
N SER A 529 26.47 -2.17 11.19
CA SER A 529 26.67 -0.71 11.06
C SER A 529 26.30 -0.21 9.66
N GLY A 530 25.54 0.88 9.59
CA GLY A 530 24.99 1.41 8.34
C GLY A 530 23.79 0.63 7.76
N GLY A 531 23.28 -0.39 8.44
CA GLY A 531 22.14 -1.19 7.96
C GLY A 531 20.79 -0.46 7.97
N GLY A 532 20.68 0.70 8.63
CA GLY A 532 19.41 1.43 8.84
C GLY A 532 18.80 1.26 10.23
N LYS A 533 19.57 0.74 11.20
CA LYS A 533 19.17 0.51 12.61
C LYS A 533 18.47 1.71 13.24
N SER A 534 19.19 2.83 13.35
CA SER A 534 18.70 4.02 14.04
C SER A 534 17.49 4.64 13.33
N TYR A 535 17.46 4.55 11.99
CA TYR A 535 16.33 5.01 11.18
C TYR A 535 15.05 4.23 11.50
N PHE A 536 15.12 2.90 11.48
CA PHE A 536 14.01 2.03 11.84
C PHE A 536 13.53 2.27 13.27
N THR A 537 14.46 2.26 14.23
CA THR A 537 14.10 2.44 15.65
C THR A 537 13.38 3.76 15.86
N LYS A 538 13.93 4.87 15.37
CA LYS A 538 13.31 6.19 15.51
C LYS A 538 11.91 6.25 14.90
N LEU A 539 11.71 5.62 13.75
CA LEU A 539 10.40 5.52 13.11
C LEU A 539 9.41 4.67 13.93
N LEU A 540 9.89 3.54 14.47
CA LEU A 540 9.09 2.69 15.34
C LEU A 540 8.64 3.46 16.59
N LEU A 541 9.55 4.17 17.25
CA LEU A 541 9.24 4.92 18.47
C LEU A 541 8.24 6.07 18.23
N THR A 542 8.39 6.82 17.15
CA THR A 542 7.45 7.90 16.79
C THR A 542 6.06 7.36 16.49
N ARG A 543 5.96 6.24 15.79
CA ARG A 543 4.66 5.61 15.49
C ARG A 543 4.03 4.98 16.73
N LEU A 544 4.79 4.31 17.60
CA LEU A 544 4.27 3.80 18.87
C LEU A 544 3.80 4.93 19.79
N PHE A 545 4.45 6.09 19.73
CA PHE A 545 3.99 7.28 20.44
C PHE A 545 2.62 7.78 19.93
N LEU A 546 2.33 7.67 18.62
CA LEU A 546 0.98 7.93 18.08
C LEU A 546 -0.07 6.99 18.67
N GLN A 547 0.31 5.75 18.97
CA GLN A 547 -0.56 4.74 19.58
C GLN A 547 -0.88 5.03 21.06
N GLY A 548 -0.28 6.08 21.64
CA GLY A 548 -0.39 6.43 23.06
C GLY A 548 0.60 5.66 23.95
N THR A 549 1.62 5.01 23.38
CA THR A 549 2.65 4.30 24.14
C THR A 549 3.64 5.28 24.74
N LYS A 550 3.94 5.13 26.04
CA LYS A 550 4.99 5.90 26.73
C LYS A 550 6.37 5.38 26.32
N ILE A 551 7.25 6.24 25.84
CA ILE A 551 8.56 5.89 25.31
C ILE A 551 9.65 6.35 26.28
N LEU A 552 10.49 5.42 26.72
CA LEU A 552 11.66 5.67 27.56
C LEU A 552 12.91 5.17 26.83
N ILE A 553 13.94 6.00 26.68
CA ILE A 553 15.13 5.66 25.89
C ILE A 553 16.37 5.82 26.76
N VAL A 554 17.22 4.79 26.80
CA VAL A 554 18.59 4.89 27.33
C VAL A 554 19.54 5.04 26.16
N ASP A 555 20.16 6.21 26.05
CA ASP A 555 20.91 6.62 24.87
C ASP A 555 22.41 6.81 25.17
N PRO A 556 23.24 5.77 24.94
CA PRO A 556 24.68 5.85 25.11
C PRO A 556 25.42 6.55 23.97
N GLN A 557 24.76 6.88 22.86
CA GLN A 557 25.41 7.49 21.68
C GLN A 557 24.88 8.91 21.37
N SER A 558 23.93 9.40 22.15
CA SER A 558 23.26 10.70 21.96
C SER A 558 22.52 10.82 20.61
N GLU A 559 22.05 9.70 20.05
CA GLU A 559 21.37 9.66 18.75
C GLU A 559 19.88 10.08 18.81
N TYR A 560 19.24 10.01 19.98
CA TYR A 560 17.78 10.21 20.13
C TYR A 560 17.40 11.61 20.63
N LEU A 561 18.37 12.49 20.89
CA LEU A 561 18.11 13.84 21.40
C LEU A 561 17.21 14.68 20.47
N GLY A 562 17.39 14.56 19.15
CA GLY A 562 16.58 15.30 18.17
C GLY A 562 15.11 14.90 18.22
N ILE A 563 14.84 13.60 18.08
CA ILE A 563 13.47 13.07 18.08
C ILE A 563 12.75 13.31 19.42
N THR A 564 13.48 13.27 20.55
CA THR A 564 12.90 13.61 21.85
C THR A 564 12.43 15.06 21.89
N LYS A 565 13.19 16.02 21.35
CA LYS A 565 12.77 17.43 21.31
C LYS A 565 11.54 17.63 20.43
N GLU A 566 11.53 17.00 19.26
CA GLU A 566 10.42 17.09 18.31
C GLU A 566 9.11 16.50 18.87
N CYS A 567 9.20 15.41 19.63
CA CYS A 567 8.07 14.83 20.36
C CYS A 567 7.68 15.61 21.63
N LYS A 568 8.27 16.78 21.89
CA LYS A 568 8.10 17.57 23.14
C LYS A 568 8.40 16.74 24.40
N GLY A 569 9.36 15.83 24.27
CA GLY A 569 9.83 14.93 25.31
C GLY A 569 10.80 15.58 26.29
N GLN A 570 11.11 14.86 27.36
CA GLN A 570 12.07 15.27 28.38
C GLN A 570 13.43 14.62 28.13
N ILE A 571 14.50 15.41 28.14
CA ILE A 571 15.89 14.92 28.08
C ILE A 571 16.49 14.99 29.48
N ILE A 572 16.94 13.85 29.99
CA ILE A 572 17.69 13.75 31.25
C ILE A 572 19.12 13.39 30.90
N THR A 573 20.05 14.31 31.13
CA THR A 573 21.48 14.09 30.81
C THR A 573 22.23 13.66 32.06
N ILE A 574 22.76 12.43 32.07
CA ILE A 574 23.62 11.93 33.14
C ILE A 574 25.06 12.10 32.65
N SER A 575 25.80 13.02 33.27
CA SER A 575 27.20 13.33 32.95
C SER A 575 27.98 13.63 34.24
N LYS A 576 29.31 13.73 34.17
CA LYS A 576 30.13 14.07 35.34
C LYS A 576 29.76 15.43 35.95
N ASP A 577 29.40 16.38 35.08
CA ASP A 577 29.11 17.77 35.43
C ASP A 577 27.60 18.07 35.54
N SER A 578 26.73 17.10 35.24
CA SER A 578 25.29 17.35 35.31
C SER A 578 24.80 17.34 36.74
N LYS A 579 23.74 18.12 36.96
CA LYS A 579 23.05 18.16 38.25
C LYS A 579 22.31 16.86 38.53
N THR A 580 21.95 16.07 37.52
CA THR A 580 21.10 14.87 37.64
C THR A 580 21.93 13.59 37.76
N ILE A 581 21.86 12.93 38.92
CA ILE A 581 22.60 11.71 39.27
C ILE A 581 21.64 10.68 39.88
N ILE A 582 21.96 9.40 39.70
CA ILE A 582 21.32 8.28 40.39
C ILE A 582 22.32 7.70 41.38
N ASN A 583 21.95 7.66 42.66
CA ASN A 583 22.73 6.99 43.68
C ASN A 583 22.57 5.46 43.53
N PRO A 584 23.66 4.69 43.35
CA PRO A 584 23.61 3.23 43.31
C PRO A 584 22.86 2.57 44.47
N LEU A 585 23.04 3.11 45.67
CA LEU A 585 22.52 2.59 46.94
C LEU A 585 21.16 3.18 47.32
N ASP A 586 20.50 3.92 46.43
CA ASP A 586 19.12 4.34 46.64
C ASP A 586 18.16 3.15 46.47
N LEU A 587 17.19 3.04 47.36
CA LEU A 587 16.14 2.02 47.32
C LEU A 587 15.22 2.20 46.10
N MET A 588 15.05 3.42 45.60
CA MET A 588 14.21 3.74 44.42
C MET A 588 12.76 3.23 44.52
N GLY A 589 12.23 3.10 45.74
CA GLY A 589 10.89 2.58 46.00
C GLY A 589 10.80 1.06 46.20
N LYS A 590 11.92 0.33 46.16
CA LYS A 590 11.99 -1.10 46.47
C LYS A 590 12.01 -1.39 47.96
N SER A 591 11.68 -2.64 48.29
CA SER A 591 12.10 -3.23 49.56
C SER A 591 13.63 -3.25 49.67
N TYR A 592 14.14 -3.22 50.90
CA TYR A 592 15.57 -3.34 51.14
C TYR A 592 16.14 -4.67 50.64
N GLU A 593 15.38 -5.77 50.77
CA GLU A 593 15.79 -7.11 50.33
C GLU A 593 15.98 -7.18 48.81
N ASP A 594 15.00 -6.68 48.03
CA ASP A 594 15.09 -6.63 46.58
C ASP A 594 16.24 -5.71 46.12
N LYS A 595 16.44 -4.60 46.83
CA LYS A 595 17.56 -3.70 46.52
C LYS A 595 18.90 -4.40 46.76
N ARG A 596 19.07 -5.10 47.88
CA ARG A 596 20.29 -5.83 48.22
C ARG A 596 20.68 -6.84 47.13
N LEU A 597 19.71 -7.60 46.61
CA LEU A 597 19.93 -8.50 45.48
C LEU A 597 20.41 -7.75 44.23
N SER A 598 19.72 -6.67 43.85
CA SER A 598 20.12 -5.86 42.70
C SER A 598 21.50 -5.22 42.84
N LEU A 599 21.93 -4.89 44.07
CA LEU A 599 23.23 -4.30 44.36
C LEU A 599 24.37 -5.28 44.13
N ILE A 600 24.19 -6.57 44.47
CA ILE A 600 25.21 -7.58 44.22
C ILE A 600 25.52 -7.69 42.74
N ASP A 601 24.49 -7.70 41.89
CA ASP A 601 24.66 -7.74 40.44
C ASP A 601 25.22 -6.43 39.90
N LEU A 602 24.76 -5.29 40.42
CA LEU A 602 25.32 -3.98 40.08
C LEU A 602 26.82 -3.91 40.39
N PHE A 603 27.24 -4.35 41.58
CA PHE A 603 28.64 -4.33 41.97
C PHE A 603 29.49 -5.30 41.17
N LYS A 604 28.93 -6.42 40.70
CA LYS A 604 29.61 -7.25 39.68
C LYS A 604 29.84 -6.47 38.39
N VAL A 605 28.83 -5.72 37.90
CA VAL A 605 28.98 -4.84 36.72
C VAL A 605 30.02 -3.72 36.97
N MET A 606 30.11 -3.19 38.20
CA MET A 606 31.03 -2.10 38.58
C MET A 606 32.47 -2.54 38.84
N LEU A 607 32.66 -3.69 39.50
CA LEU A 607 33.95 -4.15 40.05
C LEU A 607 34.55 -5.33 39.25
N GLY A 608 33.83 -5.83 38.24
CA GLY A 608 34.19 -7.01 37.46
C GLY A 608 33.84 -8.30 38.20
N ASP A 609 34.45 -9.41 37.77
CA ASP A 609 34.21 -10.71 38.41
C ASP A 609 34.64 -10.68 39.89
N LEU A 610 33.70 -11.13 40.73
CA LEU A 610 33.83 -11.25 42.17
C LEU A 610 33.87 -12.74 42.52
N THR A 611 34.83 -13.14 43.35
CA THR A 611 34.83 -14.51 43.91
C THR A 611 33.68 -14.68 44.92
N GLU A 612 33.25 -15.91 45.19
CA GLU A 612 32.22 -16.19 46.21
C GLU A 612 32.54 -15.55 47.57
N VAL A 613 33.83 -15.56 47.96
CA VAL A 613 34.30 -14.92 49.20
C VAL A 613 34.16 -13.39 49.13
N GLN A 614 34.55 -12.77 48.00
CA GLN A 614 34.38 -11.33 47.80
C GLN A 614 32.91 -10.93 47.80
N ARG A 615 32.05 -11.74 47.19
CA ARG A 615 30.60 -11.54 47.16
C ARG A 615 30.00 -11.58 48.57
N ALA A 616 30.38 -12.57 49.38
CA ALA A 616 29.93 -12.67 50.77
C ALA A 616 30.39 -11.50 51.65
N ILE A 617 31.66 -11.06 51.49
CA ILE A 617 32.18 -9.88 52.19
C ILE A 617 31.41 -8.62 51.79
N LEU A 618 31.20 -8.42 50.49
CA LEU A 618 30.48 -7.26 49.97
C LEU A 618 29.02 -7.24 50.45
N ASP A 619 28.35 -8.39 50.42
CA ASP A 619 26.97 -8.56 50.88
C ASP A 619 26.79 -8.21 52.37
N LYS A 620 27.77 -8.59 53.22
CA LYS A 620 27.83 -8.20 54.63
C LYS A 620 28.11 -6.71 54.81
N ALA A 621 29.03 -6.14 54.02
CA ALA A 621 29.36 -4.72 54.08
C ALA A 621 28.19 -3.83 53.66
N ILE A 622 27.44 -4.23 52.64
CA ILE A 622 26.19 -3.57 52.22
C ILE A 622 25.22 -3.55 53.41
N ASP A 623 25.01 -4.70 54.06
CA ASP A 623 24.07 -4.80 55.17
C ASP A 623 24.43 -3.93 56.38
N GLU A 624 25.71 -3.90 56.73
CA GLU A 624 26.20 -3.02 57.79
C GLU A 624 26.08 -1.54 57.42
N THR A 625 26.29 -1.20 56.15
CA THR A 625 26.20 0.19 55.64
C THR A 625 24.76 0.72 55.72
N TYR A 626 23.76 -0.06 55.28
CA TYR A 626 22.35 0.30 55.43
C TYR A 626 21.93 0.32 56.90
N SER A 627 22.42 -0.62 57.71
CA SER A 627 22.20 -0.66 59.16
C SER A 627 22.66 0.62 59.87
N LYS A 628 23.80 1.20 59.48
CA LYS A 628 24.31 2.47 60.01
C LYS A 628 23.43 3.68 59.67
N LYS A 629 22.67 3.61 58.56
CA LYS A 629 21.63 4.60 58.21
C LYS A 629 20.25 4.23 58.75
N TYR A 630 20.17 3.19 59.60
CA TYR A 630 18.94 2.65 60.17
C TYR A 630 17.92 2.20 59.11
N ILE A 631 18.35 1.67 57.98
CA ILE A 631 17.46 1.11 56.96
C ILE A 631 17.48 -0.41 57.12
N LYS A 632 16.41 -1.00 57.66
CA LYS A 632 16.30 -2.47 57.86
C LYS A 632 14.95 -3.07 57.46
N LYS A 633 13.91 -2.26 57.32
CA LYS A 633 12.55 -2.71 56.98
C LYS A 633 11.92 -1.78 55.94
N ASP A 634 10.85 -2.22 55.28
CA ASP A 634 10.13 -1.43 54.27
C ASP A 634 9.58 -0.09 54.79
N SER A 635 9.35 0.03 56.11
CA SER A 635 8.95 1.29 56.74
C SER A 635 10.01 2.40 56.66
N ASP A 636 11.26 2.06 56.31
CA ASP A 636 12.40 2.98 56.30
C ASP A 636 12.68 3.60 54.91
N ILE A 637 11.85 3.32 53.88
CA ILE A 637 12.07 3.73 52.48
C ILE A 637 12.26 5.25 52.30
N HIS A 638 11.74 6.08 53.20
CA HIS A 638 11.87 7.54 53.15
C HIS A 638 13.16 8.09 53.80
N ARG A 639 13.98 7.25 54.43
CA ARG A 639 15.26 7.69 55.02
C ARG A 639 16.29 7.97 53.93
N THR A 640 17.26 8.83 54.23
CA THR A 640 18.34 9.13 53.30
C THR A 640 19.21 7.88 53.08
N PRO A 641 19.27 7.34 51.86
CA PRO A 641 20.05 6.14 51.59
C PRO A 641 21.55 6.42 51.70
N PRO A 642 22.37 5.38 51.98
CA PRO A 642 23.82 5.53 51.98
C PRO A 642 24.35 5.86 50.59
N ILE A 643 25.57 6.40 50.52
CA ILE A 643 26.33 6.60 49.28
C ILE A 643 27.54 5.66 49.23
N ILE A 644 28.24 5.63 48.10
CA ILE A 644 29.35 4.69 47.87
C ILE A 644 30.50 4.92 48.89
N SER A 645 30.73 6.18 49.29
CA SER A 645 31.70 6.48 50.34
C SER A 645 31.32 5.88 51.70
N ASP A 646 30.03 5.82 52.07
CA ASP A 646 29.59 5.17 53.31
C ASP A 646 29.93 3.66 53.28
N LEU A 647 29.74 3.02 52.11
CA LEU A 647 30.08 1.61 51.91
C LEU A 647 31.60 1.37 51.93
N HIS A 648 32.36 2.26 51.28
CA HIS A 648 33.82 2.20 51.28
C HIS A 648 34.40 2.36 52.71
N GLU A 649 33.86 3.28 53.51
CA GLU A 649 34.24 3.45 54.92
C GLU A 649 33.90 2.21 55.75
N THR A 650 32.74 1.60 55.50
CA THR A 650 32.34 0.35 56.16
C THR A 650 33.30 -0.79 55.81
N LEU A 651 33.65 -0.97 54.54
CA LEU A 651 34.64 -1.96 54.10
C LEU A 651 36.03 -1.73 54.73
N MET A 652 36.49 -0.49 54.81
CA MET A 652 37.74 -0.13 55.49
C MET A 652 37.70 -0.47 56.98
N SER A 653 36.55 -0.27 57.64
CA SER A 653 36.38 -0.62 59.05
C SER A 653 36.44 -2.14 59.28
N MET A 654 35.81 -2.92 58.39
CA MET A 654 35.84 -4.38 58.42
C MET A 654 37.23 -4.93 58.11
N GLU A 655 37.95 -4.33 57.15
CA GLU A 655 39.34 -4.69 56.81
C GLU A 655 40.28 -4.59 58.02
N ARG A 656 40.13 -3.53 58.83
CA ARG A 656 40.94 -3.32 60.05
C ARG A 656 40.71 -4.43 61.08
N GLN A 657 39.51 -4.99 61.12
CA GLN A 657 39.11 -6.05 62.05
C GLN A 657 39.33 -7.47 61.48
N ALA A 658 39.60 -7.59 60.18
CA ALA A 658 39.74 -8.87 59.50
C ALA A 658 41.07 -9.58 59.87
N SER A 659 41.06 -10.91 59.78
CA SER A 659 42.27 -11.72 59.96
C SER A 659 43.32 -11.40 58.88
N SER A 660 44.60 -11.71 59.14
CA SER A 660 45.69 -11.46 58.19
C SER A 660 45.47 -12.09 56.81
N MET A 661 44.76 -13.23 56.74
CA MET A 661 44.48 -13.95 55.50
C MET A 661 43.30 -13.36 54.72
N GLU A 662 42.30 -12.80 55.42
CA GLU A 662 41.15 -12.13 54.79
C GLU A 662 41.48 -10.70 54.34
N LYS A 663 42.42 -10.03 55.01
CA LYS A 663 42.81 -8.63 54.70
C LYS A 663 43.08 -8.41 53.22
N VAL A 664 43.81 -9.31 52.56
CA VAL A 664 44.11 -9.21 51.12
C VAL A 664 42.82 -9.09 50.28
N THR A 665 41.79 -9.87 50.61
CA THR A 665 40.50 -9.85 49.91
C THR A 665 39.73 -8.56 50.17
N TYR A 666 39.74 -8.06 51.42
CA TYR A 666 39.17 -6.76 51.77
C TYR A 666 39.88 -5.61 51.06
N THR A 667 41.22 -5.57 51.11
CA THR A 667 42.04 -4.55 50.43
C THR A 667 41.73 -4.50 48.94
N ALA A 668 41.55 -5.67 48.30
CA ALA A 668 41.18 -5.74 46.89
C ALA A 668 39.82 -5.08 46.60
N LEU A 669 38.79 -5.34 47.42
CA LEU A 669 37.47 -4.72 47.28
C LEU A 669 37.50 -3.21 47.56
N VAL A 670 38.18 -2.79 48.63
CA VAL A 670 38.38 -1.38 48.99
C VAL A 670 39.02 -0.62 47.82
N ASN A 671 40.13 -1.12 47.29
CA ASN A 671 40.84 -0.48 46.19
C ASN A 671 40.00 -0.40 44.91
N ARG A 672 39.23 -1.45 44.60
CA ARG A 672 38.31 -1.45 43.45
C ARG A 672 37.15 -0.47 43.64
N LEU A 673 36.62 -0.33 44.86
CA LEU A 673 35.51 0.59 45.15
C LEU A 673 35.96 2.05 45.22
N TYR A 674 37.21 2.32 45.60
CA TYR A 674 37.79 3.65 45.74
C TYR A 674 37.54 4.56 44.53
N ILE A 675 37.62 4.02 43.30
CA ILE A 675 37.42 4.79 42.07
C ILE A 675 36.02 5.41 41.94
N TYR A 676 35.03 4.89 42.67
CA TYR A 676 33.64 5.36 42.69
C TYR A 676 33.31 6.25 43.89
N THR A 677 34.24 6.42 44.84
CA THR A 677 34.07 7.36 45.98
C THR A 677 34.25 8.80 45.52
N THR A 678 33.87 9.78 46.36
CA THR A 678 34.00 11.23 46.07
C THR A 678 35.40 11.65 45.58
N LYS A 679 36.47 10.96 46.01
CA LYS A 679 37.85 11.25 45.60
C LYS A 679 38.29 10.52 44.33
N GLY A 680 37.52 9.53 43.88
CA GLY A 680 37.79 8.70 42.71
C GLY A 680 37.32 9.32 41.39
N VAL A 681 37.78 8.76 40.28
CA VAL A 681 37.49 9.24 38.91
C VAL A 681 35.99 9.19 38.54
N PHE A 682 35.24 8.30 39.19
CA PHE A 682 33.79 8.13 39.04
C PHE A 682 33.00 8.61 40.27
N GLY A 683 33.60 9.44 41.12
CA GLY A 683 32.97 9.98 42.34
C GLY A 683 31.72 10.83 42.13
N PHE A 684 31.36 11.14 40.88
CA PHE A 684 30.08 11.79 40.58
C PHE A 684 28.87 10.89 40.91
N LEU A 685 29.04 9.56 41.02
CA LEU A 685 27.99 8.62 41.48
C LEU A 685 27.78 8.64 42.99
N ASP A 686 28.70 9.27 43.73
CA ASP A 686 28.71 9.32 45.18
C ASP A 686 27.89 10.50 45.72
N LYS A 687 26.66 10.63 45.25
CA LYS A 687 25.70 11.69 45.62
C LYS A 687 24.29 11.11 45.71
N GLN A 688 23.39 11.82 46.37
CA GLN A 688 21.98 11.43 46.46
C GLN A 688 21.27 11.55 45.11
N THR A 689 20.33 10.63 44.85
CA THR A 689 19.50 10.65 43.64
C THR A 689 18.65 11.92 43.57
N ASN A 690 18.57 12.53 42.39
CA ASN A 690 17.74 13.72 42.18
C ASN A 690 17.10 13.78 40.79
N ILE A 691 16.75 12.61 40.26
CA ILE A 691 16.07 12.47 38.97
C ILE A 691 14.56 12.46 39.17
N ASN A 692 13.85 13.19 38.32
CA ASN A 692 12.41 13.07 38.18
C ASN A 692 12.03 13.26 36.71
N PHE A 693 11.02 12.52 36.24
CA PHE A 693 10.44 12.72 34.92
C PHE A 693 8.92 12.63 34.97
N ASN A 694 8.27 13.48 34.19
CA ASN A 694 6.83 13.52 34.03
C ASN A 694 6.49 13.86 32.58
N ASN A 695 6.82 12.94 31.68
CA ASN A 695 6.57 13.07 30.25
C ASN A 695 6.39 11.66 29.66
N ASP A 696 5.61 11.56 28.59
CA ASP A 696 5.36 10.30 27.88
C ASP A 696 6.48 9.94 26.89
N PHE A 697 7.43 10.84 26.63
CA PHE A 697 8.60 10.59 25.80
C PHE A 697 9.86 11.09 26.53
N VAL A 698 10.68 10.19 27.05
CA VAL A 698 11.83 10.52 27.90
C VAL A 698 13.10 9.89 27.35
N CYS A 699 14.18 10.66 27.24
CA CYS A 699 15.50 10.18 26.85
C CYS A 699 16.52 10.42 27.96
N PHE A 700 17.09 9.34 28.48
CA PHE A 700 18.23 9.31 29.39
C PHE A 700 19.52 9.28 28.57
N ASN A 701 20.08 10.47 28.37
CA ASN A 701 21.30 10.65 27.61
C ASN A 701 22.52 10.41 28.49
N ILE A 702 23.33 9.41 28.11
CA ILE A 702 24.58 9.05 28.80
C ILE A 702 25.79 9.13 27.84
N GLY A 703 25.62 9.75 26.67
CA GLY A 703 26.63 9.78 25.62
C GLY A 703 27.97 10.39 26.04
N SER A 704 27.94 11.40 26.92
CA SER A 704 29.12 12.07 27.49
C SER A 704 29.91 11.23 28.49
N MET A 705 29.37 10.09 28.95
CA MET A 705 30.07 9.25 29.92
C MET A 705 31.19 8.42 29.29
N PRO A 706 32.27 8.11 30.03
CA PRO A 706 33.29 7.15 29.59
C PRO A 706 32.70 5.77 29.31
N LYS A 707 33.20 5.07 28.27
CA LYS A 707 32.69 3.75 27.84
C LYS A 707 32.66 2.73 28.99
N GLN A 708 33.61 2.79 29.91
CA GLN A 708 33.77 1.87 31.03
C GLN A 708 32.62 1.96 32.04
N VAL A 709 32.05 3.16 32.26
CA VAL A 709 30.98 3.37 33.25
C VAL A 709 29.58 3.31 32.64
N LYS A 710 29.45 3.36 31.29
CA LYS A 710 28.14 3.30 30.62
C LYS A 710 27.28 2.10 31.05
N PRO A 711 27.79 0.86 31.13
CA PRO A 711 27.00 -0.29 31.59
C PRO A 711 26.45 -0.09 33.01
N VAL A 712 27.23 0.52 33.91
CA VAL A 712 26.80 0.85 35.28
C VAL A 712 25.64 1.84 35.25
N ILE A 713 25.75 2.93 34.47
CA ILE A 713 24.66 3.90 34.35
C ILE A 713 23.42 3.29 33.70
N MET A 714 23.59 2.45 32.67
CA MET A 714 22.48 1.74 32.04
C MET A 714 21.75 0.84 33.03
N PHE A 715 22.49 0.11 33.89
CA PHE A 715 21.90 -0.67 34.97
C PHE A 715 21.07 0.21 35.90
N LEU A 716 21.65 1.31 36.40
CA LEU A 716 20.96 2.21 37.33
C LEU A 716 19.70 2.85 36.74
N VAL A 717 19.76 3.25 35.47
CA VAL A 717 18.61 3.83 34.76
C VAL A 717 17.55 2.76 34.52
N LEU A 718 17.93 1.56 34.10
CA LEU A 718 17.02 0.42 33.95
C LEU A 718 16.32 0.10 35.28
N ASP A 719 17.10 0.04 36.36
CA ASP A 719 16.62 -0.22 37.71
C ASP A 719 15.57 0.82 38.16
N TYR A 720 15.95 2.09 38.03
CA TYR A 720 15.08 3.21 38.37
C TYR A 720 13.77 3.24 37.55
N ILE A 721 13.87 3.03 36.23
CA ILE A 721 12.71 3.01 35.35
C ILE A 721 11.81 1.82 35.66
N TYR A 722 12.39 0.64 35.87
CA TYR A 722 11.61 -0.58 36.12
C TYR A 722 10.70 -0.40 37.33
N GLU A 723 11.22 0.13 38.44
CA GLU A 723 10.41 0.37 39.64
C GLU A 723 9.35 1.45 39.45
N LYS A 724 9.73 2.58 38.84
CA LYS A 724 8.78 3.66 38.50
C LYS A 724 7.64 3.18 37.61
N MET A 725 7.91 2.23 36.71
CA MET A 725 6.92 1.75 35.76
C MET A 725 5.94 0.72 36.34
N LYS A 726 6.20 0.15 37.51
CA LYS A 726 5.26 -0.75 38.21
C LYS A 726 4.03 -0.03 38.76
N GLU A 727 4.06 1.31 38.86
CA GLU A 727 3.01 2.12 39.48
C GLU A 727 1.67 2.13 38.71
N ASN A 728 1.65 1.83 37.41
CA ASN A 728 0.43 1.77 36.59
C ASN A 728 0.54 0.73 35.45
N LEU A 729 -0.55 0.47 34.73
CA LEU A 729 -0.60 -0.52 33.63
C LEU A 729 -0.65 0.10 32.23
N ASP A 730 -0.30 1.39 32.09
CA ASP A 730 -0.22 2.05 30.78
C ASP A 730 0.81 1.35 29.87
N ARG A 731 0.56 1.35 28.55
CA ARG A 731 1.52 0.82 27.56
C ARG A 731 2.81 1.62 27.62
N LYS A 732 3.92 0.96 27.92
CA LYS A 732 5.26 1.57 27.91
C LYS A 732 6.23 0.76 27.09
N LEU A 733 7.20 1.44 26.48
CA LEU A 733 8.34 0.82 25.83
C LEU A 733 9.63 1.43 26.38
N LEU A 734 10.49 0.59 26.95
CA LEU A 734 11.85 0.95 27.34
C LEU A 734 12.82 0.49 26.24
N VAL A 735 13.61 1.43 25.74
CA VAL A 735 14.59 1.21 24.68
C VAL A 735 15.99 1.23 25.28
N LEU A 736 16.72 0.13 25.11
CA LEU A 736 18.13 0.02 25.47
C LEU A 736 18.96 -0.02 24.19
N ASP A 737 19.52 1.12 23.79
CA ASP A 737 20.48 1.12 22.69
C ASP A 737 21.85 0.64 23.17
N GLU A 738 22.52 -0.18 22.36
CA GLU A 738 23.73 -0.92 22.73
C GLU A 738 23.56 -1.80 24.00
N ALA A 739 22.41 -2.46 24.10
CA ALA A 739 22.04 -3.32 25.23
C ALA A 739 23.08 -4.41 25.51
N TRP A 740 23.80 -4.87 24.48
CA TRP A 740 24.84 -5.89 24.61
C TRP A 740 25.94 -5.49 25.59
N SER A 741 26.29 -4.21 25.68
CA SER A 741 27.32 -3.73 26.62
C SER A 741 26.96 -3.98 28.10
N LEU A 742 25.67 -4.05 28.41
CA LEU A 742 25.12 -4.41 29.72
C LEU A 742 24.98 -5.93 29.86
N LEU A 743 24.35 -6.58 28.87
CA LEU A 743 24.07 -8.03 28.90
C LEU A 743 25.34 -8.88 28.96
N ALA A 744 26.43 -8.45 28.30
CA ALA A 744 27.72 -9.14 28.33
C ALA A 744 28.36 -9.22 29.72
N ARG A 745 27.92 -8.38 30.67
CA ARG A 745 28.41 -8.33 32.06
C ARG A 745 27.42 -8.94 33.05
N ALA A 746 26.24 -9.35 32.60
CA ALA A 746 25.16 -9.86 33.44
C ALA A 746 25.14 -11.40 33.44
N GLU A 747 24.73 -12.00 34.56
CA GLU A 747 24.42 -13.43 34.62
C GLU A 747 22.99 -13.70 34.16
N GLU A 748 22.72 -14.87 33.57
CA GLU A 748 21.38 -15.25 33.06
C GLU A 748 20.31 -15.35 34.13
N GLU A 749 20.74 -15.62 35.37
CA GLU A 749 19.92 -15.68 36.57
C GLU A 749 19.98 -14.37 37.37
N GLY A 750 20.74 -13.39 36.89
CA GLY A 750 20.88 -12.08 37.51
C GLY A 750 19.66 -11.19 37.28
N TYR A 751 19.62 -10.13 38.06
CA TYR A 751 18.52 -9.17 38.18
C TYR A 751 18.07 -8.58 36.83
N ILE A 752 19.01 -8.33 35.90
CA ILE A 752 18.66 -7.81 34.56
C ILE A 752 17.74 -8.77 33.81
N PHE A 753 18.04 -10.08 33.81
CA PHE A 753 17.23 -11.07 33.12
C PHE A 753 15.90 -11.33 33.84
N GLU A 754 15.84 -11.13 35.15
CA GLU A 754 14.58 -11.10 35.88
C GLU A 754 13.68 -9.98 35.35
N ILE A 755 14.21 -8.76 35.14
CA ILE A 755 13.46 -7.65 34.54
C ILE A 755 12.96 -8.03 33.13
N VAL A 756 13.81 -8.61 32.29
CA VAL A 756 13.42 -9.06 30.93
C VAL A 756 12.22 -10.03 31.01
N LYS A 757 12.23 -10.97 31.95
CA LYS A 757 11.16 -11.98 32.12
C LYS A 757 9.87 -11.41 32.74
N THR A 758 9.96 -10.34 33.53
CA THR A 758 8.85 -9.86 34.37
C THR A 758 8.21 -8.56 33.89
N CYS A 759 8.89 -7.73 33.08
CA CYS A 759 8.38 -6.45 32.58
C CYS A 759 7.00 -6.54 31.91
N ARG A 760 6.71 -7.65 31.23
CA ARG A 760 5.38 -7.91 30.61
C ARG A 760 4.21 -7.83 31.58
N LYS A 761 4.41 -8.14 32.88
CA LYS A 761 3.35 -8.08 33.91
C LYS A 761 2.81 -6.66 34.12
N PHE A 762 3.59 -5.64 33.75
CA PHE A 762 3.27 -4.22 33.95
C PHE A 762 3.04 -3.47 32.64
N ASN A 763 2.76 -4.19 31.55
CA ASN A 763 2.56 -3.65 30.21
C ASN A 763 3.78 -2.84 29.69
N LEU A 764 4.96 -3.20 30.18
CA LEU A 764 6.25 -2.65 29.78
C LEU A 764 6.90 -3.62 28.78
N GLY A 765 7.15 -3.13 27.57
CA GLY A 765 7.98 -3.82 26.59
C GLY A 765 9.44 -3.35 26.70
N LEU A 766 10.37 -4.27 26.55
CA LEU A 766 11.79 -3.98 26.45
C LEU A 766 12.28 -4.14 25.00
N LEU A 767 12.71 -3.04 24.37
CA LEU A 767 13.33 -3.03 23.06
C LEU A 767 14.86 -2.95 23.23
N MET A 768 15.54 -4.05 22.97
CA MET A 768 17.00 -4.11 23.01
C MET A 768 17.57 -3.98 21.60
N ILE A 769 18.56 -3.12 21.45
CA ILE A 769 19.17 -2.82 20.15
C ILE A 769 20.66 -3.13 20.24
N THR A 770 21.18 -3.91 19.29
CA THR A 770 22.62 -4.23 19.21
C THR A 770 23.12 -4.19 17.77
N GLN A 771 24.35 -3.71 17.60
CA GLN A 771 25.03 -3.69 16.30
C GLN A 771 25.78 -5.00 16.00
N ASP A 772 26.18 -5.72 17.06
CA ASP A 772 26.91 -6.97 16.93
C ASP A 772 25.99 -8.17 17.14
N VAL A 773 25.55 -8.75 16.02
CA VAL A 773 24.70 -9.94 15.99
C VAL A 773 25.49 -11.19 16.39
N SER A 774 26.80 -11.21 16.12
CA SER A 774 27.67 -12.35 16.44
C SER A 774 27.72 -12.57 17.94
N ASP A 775 27.90 -11.49 18.69
CA ASP A 775 28.01 -11.52 20.14
C ASP A 775 26.72 -12.04 20.81
N LEU A 776 25.56 -11.65 20.29
CA LEU A 776 24.27 -12.11 20.79
C LEU A 776 24.00 -13.58 20.41
N VAL A 777 24.31 -13.99 19.19
CA VAL A 777 24.08 -15.36 18.70
C VAL A 777 25.04 -16.38 19.30
N ASN A 778 26.23 -15.97 19.75
CA ASN A 778 27.24 -16.89 20.30
C ASN A 778 27.23 -16.98 21.83
N SER A 779 26.44 -16.16 22.53
CA SER A 779 26.43 -16.11 23.99
C SER A 779 25.15 -16.70 24.60
N LYS A 780 25.25 -17.30 25.78
CA LYS A 780 24.08 -17.82 26.49
C LYS A 780 23.09 -16.69 26.83
N ALA A 781 23.61 -15.58 27.39
CA ALA A 781 22.85 -14.35 27.66
C ALA A 781 22.05 -13.86 26.45
N GLY A 782 22.63 -13.88 25.25
CA GLY A 782 21.91 -13.51 24.03
C GLY A 782 20.77 -14.47 23.66
N HIS A 783 20.96 -15.79 23.84
CA HIS A 783 19.88 -16.77 23.66
C HIS A 783 18.74 -16.56 24.66
N ALA A 784 19.06 -16.22 25.92
CA ALA A 784 18.04 -15.90 26.92
C ALA A 784 17.24 -14.64 26.55
N ALA A 785 17.89 -13.61 25.99
CA ALA A 785 17.21 -12.41 25.49
C ALA A 785 16.31 -12.73 24.28
N LEU A 786 16.77 -13.57 23.36
CA LEU A 786 16.00 -14.04 22.20
C LEU A 786 14.74 -14.81 22.62
N ALA A 787 14.88 -15.76 23.55
CA ALA A 787 13.77 -16.58 24.03
C ALA A 787 12.65 -15.77 24.71
N ASN A 788 12.95 -14.57 25.19
CA ASN A 788 12.00 -13.68 25.86
C ASN A 788 11.59 -12.47 25.00
N SER A 789 11.89 -12.50 23.69
CA SER A 789 11.53 -11.45 22.73
C SER A 789 10.51 -11.97 21.73
N SER A 790 9.32 -11.38 21.68
CA SER A 790 8.28 -11.79 20.72
C SER A 790 8.46 -11.23 19.32
N TYR A 791 9.28 -10.20 19.16
CA TYR A 791 9.62 -9.72 17.82
C TYR A 791 11.11 -9.45 17.66
N THR A 792 11.64 -9.78 16.49
CA THR A 792 13.01 -9.47 16.11
C THR A 792 13.04 -8.88 14.72
N PHE A 793 13.73 -7.75 14.55
CA PHE A 793 13.97 -7.15 13.25
C PHE A 793 15.43 -7.34 12.85
N LEU A 794 15.65 -8.18 11.83
CA LEU A 794 16.95 -8.50 11.26
C LEU A 794 17.20 -7.64 10.02
N LEU A 795 18.15 -6.72 10.08
CA LEU A 795 18.63 -6.00 8.89
C LEU A 795 19.76 -6.78 8.20
N ARG A 796 20.36 -6.20 7.16
CA ARG A 796 21.44 -6.82 6.37
C ARG A 796 22.55 -7.42 7.25
N GLN A 797 22.91 -8.67 6.96
CA GLN A 797 23.92 -9.45 7.68
C GLN A 797 25.17 -9.70 6.85
N LYS A 798 26.30 -9.95 7.53
CA LYS A 798 27.56 -10.31 6.88
C LYS A 798 27.58 -11.80 6.51
N PRO A 799 28.19 -12.19 5.37
CA PRO A 799 28.34 -13.60 4.98
C PRO A 799 29.00 -14.49 6.03
N ALA A 800 29.90 -13.96 6.86
CA ALA A 800 30.63 -14.75 7.86
C ALA A 800 29.76 -15.29 9.00
N ILE A 801 28.62 -14.66 9.30
CA ILE A 801 27.76 -15.00 10.46
C ILE A 801 26.37 -15.51 10.07
N ILE A 802 26.00 -15.36 8.79
CA ILE A 802 24.63 -15.63 8.32
C ILE A 802 24.19 -17.07 8.58
N ASP A 803 25.10 -18.05 8.56
CA ASP A 803 24.76 -19.45 8.83
C ASP A 803 24.31 -19.68 10.28
N ASN A 804 25.01 -19.07 11.24
CA ASN A 804 24.61 -19.14 12.64
C ASN A 804 23.30 -18.38 12.88
N VAL A 805 23.14 -17.20 12.27
CA VAL A 805 21.88 -16.44 12.31
C VAL A 805 20.73 -17.28 11.74
N ALA A 806 20.92 -17.89 10.57
CA ALA A 806 19.91 -18.73 9.94
C ALA A 806 19.52 -19.92 10.83
N LYS A 807 20.49 -20.51 11.54
CA LYS A 807 20.23 -21.61 12.47
C LYS A 807 19.43 -21.16 13.70
N VAL A 808 19.81 -20.04 14.32
CA VAL A 808 19.16 -19.55 15.56
C VAL A 808 17.73 -19.05 15.29
N PHE A 809 17.51 -18.38 14.16
CA PHE A 809 16.20 -17.84 13.79
C PHE A 809 15.37 -18.77 12.88
N ASN A 810 15.84 -20.00 12.65
CA ASN A 810 15.19 -20.98 11.76
C ASN A 810 14.83 -20.40 10.36
N LEU A 811 15.78 -19.70 9.75
CA LEU A 811 15.56 -19.02 8.46
C LEU A 811 15.58 -20.00 7.29
N SER A 812 14.65 -19.82 6.37
CA SER A 812 14.64 -20.47 5.07
C SER A 812 15.83 -20.03 4.20
N LYS A 813 16.11 -20.82 3.16
CA LYS A 813 17.13 -20.46 2.15
C LYS A 813 16.82 -19.14 1.45
N HIS A 814 15.53 -18.80 1.28
CA HIS A 814 15.10 -17.55 0.68
C HIS A 814 15.44 -16.35 1.58
N GLU A 815 15.05 -16.42 2.85
CA GLU A 815 15.28 -15.35 3.85
C GLU A 815 16.77 -15.14 4.12
N LYS A 816 17.53 -16.23 4.18
CA LYS A 816 19.00 -16.17 4.26
C LYS A 816 19.59 -15.34 3.11
N ASN A 817 19.17 -15.63 1.87
CA ASN A 817 19.65 -14.92 0.69
C ASN A 817 19.16 -13.46 0.66
N PHE A 818 17.94 -13.20 1.12
CA PHE A 818 17.41 -11.86 1.28
C PHE A 818 18.26 -11.02 2.24
N LEU A 819 18.59 -11.53 3.44
CA LEU A 819 19.42 -10.81 4.42
C LEU A 819 20.86 -10.54 3.96
N LEU A 820 21.37 -11.30 2.99
CA LEU A 820 22.68 -11.07 2.37
C LEU A 820 22.65 -9.99 1.29
N THR A 821 21.51 -9.82 0.62
CA THR A 821 21.38 -8.99 -0.60
C THR A 821 20.48 -7.76 -0.42
N CYS A 822 19.77 -7.65 0.70
CA CYS A 822 18.82 -6.56 0.92
C CYS A 822 19.51 -5.20 1.00
N ASN A 823 18.82 -4.17 0.50
CA ASN A 823 19.28 -2.79 0.55
C ASN A 823 19.17 -2.22 1.97
N VAL A 824 19.88 -1.12 2.22
CA VAL A 824 19.71 -0.35 3.47
C VAL A 824 18.25 0.08 3.60
N GLY A 825 17.68 -0.09 4.79
CA GLY A 825 16.25 0.16 5.03
C GLY A 825 15.34 -1.03 4.70
N ASN A 826 15.88 -2.16 4.24
CA ASN A 826 15.15 -3.41 4.14
C ASN A 826 15.59 -4.39 5.23
N GLY A 827 14.66 -5.20 5.73
CA GLY A 827 14.94 -6.19 6.76
C GLY A 827 13.87 -7.27 6.86
N LEU A 828 14.18 -8.32 7.60
CA LEU A 828 13.27 -9.40 7.92
C LEU A 828 12.71 -9.16 9.33
N LEU A 829 11.40 -9.00 9.43
CA LEU A 829 10.69 -8.92 10.70
C LEU A 829 10.17 -10.31 11.07
N ILE A 830 10.51 -10.76 12.27
CA ILE A 830 10.01 -11.99 12.88
C ILE A 830 9.06 -11.58 14.00
N LEU A 831 7.81 -12.05 13.96
CA LEU A 831 6.76 -11.84 14.95
C LEU A 831 6.25 -13.19 15.47
N ASP A 832 6.60 -13.53 16.70
CA ASP A 832 6.45 -14.88 17.27
C ASP A 832 7.02 -15.94 16.29
N ASN A 833 6.15 -16.59 15.50
CA ASN A 833 6.53 -17.60 14.49
C ASN A 833 6.31 -17.14 13.03
N GLU A 834 5.93 -15.88 12.79
CA GLU A 834 5.66 -15.34 11.45
C GLU A 834 6.83 -14.48 10.96
N HIS A 835 7.31 -14.76 9.75
CA HIS A 835 8.40 -14.01 9.13
C HIS A 835 7.89 -13.14 7.97
N GLN A 836 8.32 -11.88 7.92
CA GLN A 836 7.89 -10.92 6.92
C GLN A 836 9.05 -10.04 6.45
N GLU A 837 9.36 -10.09 5.15
CA GLU A 837 10.26 -9.12 4.51
C GLU A 837 9.58 -7.74 4.49
N LEU A 838 10.29 -6.72 4.97
CA LEU A 838 9.81 -5.34 5.04
C LEU A 838 10.80 -4.35 4.45
N GLU A 839 10.26 -3.35 3.77
CA GLU A 839 10.89 -2.10 3.39
C GLU A 839 10.46 -0.99 4.34
N ILE A 840 11.42 -0.37 5.01
CA ILE A 840 11.19 0.69 5.99
C ILE A 840 11.02 1.99 5.24
N LYS A 841 9.79 2.52 5.27
CA LYS A 841 9.44 3.76 4.58
C LYS A 841 8.78 4.73 5.54
N ALA A 842 9.32 5.95 5.56
CA ALA A 842 8.82 7.08 6.34
C ALA A 842 8.19 8.13 5.41
N SER A 843 7.25 8.92 5.93
CA SER A 843 6.81 10.13 5.23
C SER A 843 7.97 11.11 5.07
N PRO A 844 7.92 12.06 4.10
CA PRO A 844 8.93 13.10 3.99
C PRO A 844 9.14 13.86 5.31
N GLU A 845 8.06 14.14 6.03
CA GLU A 845 8.08 14.82 7.33
C GLU A 845 8.66 13.92 8.43
N GLU A 846 8.25 12.66 8.52
CA GLU A 846 8.85 11.68 9.45
C GLU A 846 10.37 11.55 9.18
N HIS A 847 10.77 11.51 7.90
CA HIS A 847 12.16 11.38 7.47
C HIS A 847 13.03 12.52 8.01
N LYS A 848 12.57 13.78 7.95
CA LYS A 848 13.29 14.93 8.53
C LYS A 848 13.54 14.76 10.03
N LEU A 849 12.58 14.20 10.74
CA LEU A 849 12.66 14.01 12.19
C LEU A 849 13.65 12.91 12.59
N ILE A 850 13.82 11.88 11.75
CA ILE A 850 14.54 10.66 12.11
C ILE A 850 15.88 10.47 11.39
N THR A 851 16.12 11.18 10.29
CA THR A 851 17.36 11.02 9.51
C THR A 851 18.59 11.27 10.38
N THR A 852 19.60 10.43 10.18
CA THR A 852 20.92 10.54 10.81
C THR A 852 22.01 10.87 9.80
N ASN A 853 21.66 11.02 8.52
CA ASN A 853 22.62 11.31 7.46
C ASN A 853 23.19 12.74 7.67
N PRO A 854 24.50 12.88 7.95
CA PRO A 854 25.09 14.19 8.21
C PRO A 854 24.95 15.18 7.06
N ASP A 855 24.95 14.71 5.82
CA ASP A 855 24.86 15.57 4.64
C ASP A 855 23.44 16.10 4.45
N GLU A 856 22.42 15.25 4.61
CA GLU A 856 21.00 15.68 4.64
C GLU A 856 20.74 16.65 5.78
N ILE A 857 21.24 16.37 7.00
CA ILE A 857 21.09 17.26 8.16
C ILE A 857 21.79 18.61 7.91
N LYS A 858 22.94 18.63 7.24
CA LYS A 858 23.63 19.88 6.87
C LYS A 858 22.83 20.66 5.83
N GLU A 859 22.31 19.99 4.80
CA GLU A 859 21.45 20.62 3.81
C GLU A 859 20.20 21.22 4.45
N GLU A 860 19.55 20.50 5.36
CA GLU A 860 18.40 21.00 6.11
C GLU A 860 18.77 22.13 7.06
N LYS A 861 19.89 22.05 7.78
CA LYS A 861 20.38 23.15 8.61
C LYS A 861 20.79 24.37 7.78
N ASN A 862 21.24 24.17 6.55
CA ASN A 862 21.56 25.26 5.64
C ASN A 862 20.28 25.88 5.09
N LYS A 863 19.28 25.07 4.71
CA LYS A 863 17.93 25.51 4.34
C LYS A 863 17.23 26.24 5.47
N SER A 864 17.27 25.70 6.69
CA SER A 864 16.67 26.33 7.88
C SER A 864 17.46 27.55 8.34
N LYS A 865 18.79 27.61 8.19
CA LYS A 865 19.55 28.87 8.41
C LYS A 865 19.26 29.93 7.35
N THR A 866 18.86 29.55 6.13
CA THR A 866 18.30 30.50 5.14
C THR A 866 16.84 30.86 5.41
N GLU A 867 16.06 30.02 6.11
CA GLU A 867 14.66 30.29 6.49
C GLU A 867 14.52 31.03 7.86
N ASP A 868 15.40 30.78 8.83
CA ASP A 868 15.47 31.52 10.11
C ASP A 868 16.09 32.91 9.91
N LYS A 869 16.88 33.12 8.84
CA LYS A 869 17.19 34.46 8.34
C LYS A 869 16.01 35.13 7.63
N LYS A 870 14.91 34.43 7.35
CA LYS A 870 13.65 35.02 6.84
C LYS A 870 12.65 35.35 7.94
N GLY A 871 12.93 35.02 9.21
CA GLY A 871 12.12 35.40 10.37
C GLY A 871 12.49 36.80 10.87
N ASN A 872 11.60 37.77 10.66
CA ASN A 872 11.74 39.22 10.93
C ASN A 872 12.68 40.00 9.99
N PHE A 873 12.31 40.05 8.71
CA PHE A 873 12.65 41.19 7.85
C PHE A 873 11.36 42.00 7.58
N ASP A 874 11.35 43.27 7.98
CA ASP A 874 10.37 44.25 7.48
C ASP A 874 10.62 44.45 5.98
N ILE A 875 9.97 43.64 5.14
CA ILE A 875 10.04 43.77 3.68
C ILE A 875 9.28 45.04 3.29
N LYS A 876 10.00 46.15 3.11
CA LYS A 876 9.46 47.44 2.62
C LYS A 876 9.30 47.46 1.10
N LEU A 877 8.57 46.50 0.52
CA LEU A 877 8.21 46.51 -0.90
C LEU A 877 6.78 46.98 -1.11
N ASP A 878 6.58 47.91 -2.04
CA ASP A 878 5.24 48.32 -2.48
C ASP A 878 4.68 47.29 -3.46
N ILE A 879 3.70 46.51 -3.02
CA ILE A 879 3.11 45.44 -3.82
C ILE A 879 2.29 45.94 -5.01
N ASN A 880 2.01 47.24 -5.06
CA ASN A 880 1.31 47.90 -6.15
C ASN A 880 2.23 48.39 -7.26
N LYS A 881 3.55 48.33 -7.07
CA LYS A 881 4.52 48.70 -8.10
C LYS A 881 4.49 47.70 -9.27
N ASP A 882 4.60 48.20 -10.49
CA ASP A 882 4.36 47.37 -11.68
C ASP A 882 5.50 46.39 -11.99
N TYR A 883 6.74 46.77 -11.63
CA TYR A 883 7.91 45.91 -11.78
C TYR A 883 9.04 46.26 -10.82
N TYR A 884 9.92 45.28 -10.61
CA TYR A 884 11.17 45.40 -9.86
C TYR A 884 12.36 44.86 -10.65
N GLU A 885 13.52 45.48 -10.47
CA GLU A 885 14.79 45.03 -11.05
C GLU A 885 15.38 43.89 -10.21
N GLY A 886 15.56 42.70 -10.82
CA GLY A 886 16.01 41.50 -10.12
C GLY A 886 17.40 41.61 -9.49
N ASN A 887 18.28 42.47 -10.00
CA ASN A 887 19.60 42.73 -9.41
C ASN A 887 19.55 43.68 -8.20
N LYS A 888 18.41 44.34 -7.95
CA LYS A 888 18.18 45.23 -6.80
C LYS A 888 17.36 44.59 -5.69
N LEU A 889 16.95 43.33 -5.85
CA LEU A 889 16.16 42.59 -4.88
C LEU A 889 17.02 41.56 -4.13
N SER A 890 16.81 41.44 -2.82
CA SER A 890 17.31 40.30 -2.05
C SER A 890 16.63 38.99 -2.48
N LEU A 891 17.18 37.85 -2.09
CA LEU A 891 16.56 36.55 -2.38
C LEU A 891 15.19 36.42 -1.69
N GLU A 892 15.03 36.98 -0.49
CA GLU A 892 13.75 37.02 0.23
C GLU A 892 12.71 37.88 -0.51
N GLU A 893 13.11 39.06 -0.99
CA GLU A 893 12.26 39.98 -1.74
C GLU A 893 11.77 39.38 -3.06
N LYS A 894 12.63 38.61 -3.75
CA LYS A 894 12.29 37.87 -4.96
C LYS A 894 11.21 36.82 -4.71
N GLU A 895 11.35 36.03 -3.66
CA GLU A 895 10.36 35.02 -3.28
C GLU A 895 9.05 35.64 -2.78
N TYR A 896 9.14 36.78 -2.08
CA TYR A 896 7.97 37.55 -1.67
C TYR A 896 7.17 38.05 -2.89
N LEU A 897 7.83 38.60 -3.91
CA LEU A 897 7.16 39.04 -5.14
C LEU A 897 6.55 37.87 -5.92
N LEU A 898 7.22 36.71 -5.99
CA LEU A 898 6.69 35.50 -6.65
C LEU A 898 5.44 34.98 -5.96
N SER A 899 5.42 34.94 -4.62
CA SER A 899 4.24 34.50 -3.85
C SER A 899 3.06 35.48 -3.96
N HIS A 900 3.31 36.73 -4.36
CA HIS A 900 2.27 37.76 -4.57
C HIS A 900 1.99 38.05 -6.05
N GLY A 901 2.23 37.05 -6.92
CA GLY A 901 1.75 37.04 -8.30
C GLY A 901 2.60 37.81 -9.32
N TYR A 902 3.87 38.10 -9.01
CA TYR A 902 4.81 38.62 -10.00
C TYR A 902 5.39 37.46 -10.82
N GLY A 903 5.49 37.62 -12.13
CA GLY A 903 6.24 36.72 -12.99
C GLY A 903 7.66 37.24 -13.24
N VAL A 904 8.57 36.34 -13.62
CA VAL A 904 9.98 36.68 -13.88
C VAL A 904 10.27 36.61 -15.37
N GLY A 905 10.94 37.65 -15.89
CA GLY A 905 11.39 37.68 -17.27
C GLY A 905 12.66 38.51 -17.46
N ARG A 906 13.42 38.20 -18.52
CA ARG A 906 14.61 38.98 -18.89
C ARG A 906 14.27 39.95 -20.02
N PHE A 907 14.36 41.24 -19.74
CA PHE A 907 13.90 42.31 -20.63
C PHE A 907 14.94 43.44 -20.78
N HIS A 908 14.84 44.21 -21.86
CA HIS A 908 15.63 45.43 -22.09
C HIS A 908 14.82 46.69 -21.71
N LYS A 909 15.48 47.65 -21.04
CA LYS A 909 14.96 49.02 -20.80
C LYS A 909 15.11 49.89 -22.06
N PHE A 910 14.52 51.09 -22.05
CA PHE A 910 14.70 52.06 -23.15
C PHE A 910 16.19 52.41 -23.31
N ASP A 911 16.70 52.34 -24.54
CA ASP A 911 18.06 52.74 -24.94
C ASP A 911 19.24 51.94 -24.37
N THR A 912 19.06 50.67 -23.99
CA THR A 912 20.19 49.78 -23.64
C THR A 912 20.53 48.81 -24.77
N ASN A 913 21.70 48.97 -25.41
CA ASN A 913 22.31 47.95 -26.31
C ASN A 913 23.00 46.81 -25.52
N GLY A 914 22.80 46.73 -24.20
CA GLY A 914 23.37 45.71 -23.32
C GLY A 914 22.47 44.47 -23.16
N ASN A 915 22.98 43.48 -22.41
CA ASN A 915 22.24 42.25 -22.10
C ASN A 915 20.91 42.53 -21.37
N PRO A 916 19.87 41.69 -21.57
CA PRO A 916 18.59 41.87 -20.90
C PRO A 916 18.74 41.58 -19.40
N ASN A 917 18.22 42.48 -18.57
CA ASN A 917 18.22 42.32 -17.12
C ASN A 917 17.01 41.49 -16.67
N GLU A 918 17.13 40.83 -15.54
CA GLU A 918 16.03 40.14 -14.88
C GLU A 918 15.07 41.16 -14.24
N TYR A 919 13.78 41.00 -14.50
CA TYR A 919 12.71 41.81 -13.93
C TYR A 919 11.61 40.92 -13.35
N TYR A 920 11.10 41.33 -12.20
CA TYR A 920 9.90 40.79 -11.58
C TYR A 920 8.75 41.72 -11.95
N VAL A 921 7.76 41.21 -12.69
CA VAL A 921 6.72 42.04 -13.32
C VAL A 921 5.36 41.53 -12.89
N LYS A 922 4.50 42.45 -12.45
CA LYS A 922 3.11 42.12 -12.14
C LYS A 922 2.33 42.00 -13.44
N GLU A 923 1.87 40.79 -13.76
CA GLU A 923 1.12 40.55 -15.00
C GLU A 923 -0.27 41.18 -14.89
N LYS A 924 -0.52 42.23 -15.67
CA LYS A 924 -1.79 42.98 -15.65
C LYS A 924 -2.72 42.62 -16.81
N LYS A 925 -2.18 42.00 -17.86
CA LYS A 925 -2.90 41.68 -19.09
C LYS A 925 -2.59 40.26 -19.57
N PRO A 926 -3.53 39.60 -20.28
CA PRO A 926 -3.33 38.26 -20.84
C PRO A 926 -2.28 38.18 -21.97
N GLU A 927 -1.69 39.31 -22.39
CA GLU A 927 -0.69 39.39 -23.46
C GLU A 927 0.74 39.07 -22.99
N GLY A 928 0.91 38.65 -21.73
CA GLY A 928 2.16 38.14 -21.19
C GLY A 928 3.00 39.15 -20.40
N LEU A 929 4.04 38.64 -19.75
CA LEU A 929 4.97 39.43 -18.93
C LEU A 929 5.71 40.51 -19.71
N LEU A 930 6.12 40.24 -20.95
CA LEU A 930 6.83 41.21 -21.81
C LEU A 930 5.93 42.42 -22.13
N HIS A 931 4.65 42.18 -22.43
CA HIS A 931 3.70 43.25 -22.70
C HIS A 931 3.50 44.10 -21.44
N SER A 932 3.19 43.47 -20.31
CA SER A 932 2.98 44.15 -19.01
C SER A 932 4.19 45.01 -18.60
N PHE A 933 5.41 44.50 -18.82
CA PHE A 933 6.63 45.24 -18.53
C PHE A 933 6.77 46.52 -19.37
N VAL A 934 6.49 46.44 -20.67
CA VAL A 934 6.64 47.58 -21.58
C VAL A 934 5.56 48.63 -21.33
N VAL A 935 4.34 48.20 -21.00
CA VAL A 935 3.25 49.11 -20.59
C VAL A 935 3.69 49.93 -19.38
N ALA A 936 4.23 49.26 -18.35
CA ALA A 936 4.70 49.92 -17.14
C ALA A 936 5.83 50.92 -17.42
N LEU A 937 6.82 50.53 -18.24
CA LEU A 937 7.91 51.41 -18.65
C LEU A 937 7.41 52.65 -19.40
N CYS A 938 6.49 52.49 -20.35
CA CYS A 938 5.93 53.60 -21.12
C CYS A 938 5.14 54.54 -20.23
N TYR A 939 4.32 53.99 -19.33
CA TYR A 939 3.54 54.75 -18.36
C TYR A 939 4.44 55.59 -17.45
N GLU A 940 5.50 55.00 -16.86
CA GLU A 940 6.45 55.74 -16.04
C GLU A 940 7.12 56.88 -16.82
N SER A 941 7.53 56.63 -18.07
CA SER A 941 8.16 57.65 -18.90
C SER A 941 7.22 58.84 -19.19
N ILE A 942 5.96 58.59 -19.52
CA ILE A 942 4.96 59.64 -19.81
C ILE A 942 4.55 60.37 -18.54
N LYS A 943 4.44 59.66 -17.42
CA LYS A 943 4.08 60.23 -16.11
C LYS A 943 5.07 61.29 -15.64
N THR A 944 6.33 61.23 -16.07
CA THR A 944 7.31 62.32 -15.83
C THR A 944 6.98 63.64 -16.55
N LYS A 945 6.07 63.63 -17.53
CA LYS A 945 5.71 64.78 -18.37
C LYS A 945 4.28 65.27 -18.15
N THR A 946 3.36 64.41 -17.71
CA THR A 946 1.96 64.75 -17.42
C THR A 946 1.35 63.79 -16.41
N ASP A 947 0.51 64.30 -15.51
CA ASP A 947 -0.29 63.46 -14.60
C ASP A 947 -1.54 62.89 -15.28
N LYS A 948 -1.90 63.42 -16.45
CA LYS A 948 -3.05 62.97 -17.25
C LYS A 948 -2.65 61.80 -18.16
N VAL A 949 -2.30 60.67 -17.54
CA VAL A 949 -1.97 59.41 -18.22
C VAL A 949 -2.67 58.23 -17.55
N SER A 950 -3.23 57.31 -18.35
CA SER A 950 -3.95 56.13 -17.86
C SER A 950 -3.63 54.88 -18.69
N ILE A 951 -3.57 53.73 -18.01
CA ILE A 951 -3.44 52.40 -18.62
C ILE A 951 -4.85 51.76 -18.70
N ASN A 952 -5.28 51.27 -19.87
CA ASN A 952 -6.52 50.49 -19.96
C ASN A 952 -6.25 48.99 -20.01
N VAL A 953 -7.08 48.18 -19.34
CA VAL A 953 -6.90 46.72 -19.22
C VAL A 953 -7.90 45.91 -20.08
N ALA A 954 -9.00 46.51 -20.54
CA ALA A 954 -10.13 45.82 -21.17
C ALA A 954 -10.10 45.79 -22.73
N GLY A 955 -8.95 45.52 -23.35
CA GLY A 955 -8.85 45.33 -24.81
C GLY A 955 -9.04 46.60 -25.67
N LYS A 956 -8.94 47.79 -25.06
CA LYS A 956 -8.89 49.10 -25.73
C LYS A 956 -7.44 49.52 -25.97
N GLU A 957 -7.15 50.83 -25.98
CA GLU A 957 -5.80 51.38 -26.14
C GLU A 957 -4.96 51.13 -24.89
N ASP A 958 -3.73 50.62 -25.03
CA ASP A 958 -2.90 50.27 -23.88
C ASP A 958 -2.61 51.47 -22.97
N ILE A 959 -2.22 52.60 -23.56
CA ILE A 959 -1.89 53.82 -22.82
C ILE A 959 -2.52 55.03 -23.53
N VAL A 960 -3.19 55.88 -22.77
CA VAL A 960 -3.75 57.15 -23.23
C VAL A 960 -3.25 58.29 -22.36
N PHE A 961 -2.86 59.42 -22.97
CA PHE A 961 -2.39 60.60 -22.25
C PHE A 961 -2.75 61.92 -22.94
N GLU A 962 -2.70 63.03 -22.20
CA GLU A 962 -2.92 64.39 -22.73
C GLU A 962 -1.62 65.20 -22.79
N ASP A 963 -1.38 65.86 -23.92
CA ASP A 963 -0.30 66.84 -24.05
C ASP A 963 -0.63 68.18 -23.35
N LYS A 964 0.34 69.12 -23.32
CA LYS A 964 0.17 70.44 -22.69
C LYS A 964 -0.97 71.29 -23.29
N LYS A 965 -1.42 70.97 -24.51
CA LYS A 965 -2.53 71.66 -25.20
C LYS A 965 -3.85 70.92 -25.05
N GLY A 966 -3.92 69.89 -24.19
CA GLY A 966 -5.11 69.10 -23.93
C GLY A 966 -5.48 68.10 -25.04
N LYS A 967 -4.59 67.84 -26.01
CA LYS A 967 -4.86 66.83 -27.05
C LYS A 967 -4.56 65.45 -26.51
N LYS A 968 -5.49 64.52 -26.74
CA LYS A 968 -5.33 63.11 -26.39
C LYS A 968 -4.46 62.36 -27.40
N TRP A 969 -3.52 61.58 -26.87
CA TRP A 969 -2.60 60.69 -27.57
C TRP A 969 -2.78 59.26 -27.07
N ALA A 970 -2.53 58.28 -27.95
CA ALA A 970 -2.61 56.86 -27.61
C ALA A 970 -1.34 56.11 -28.04
N ILE A 971 -0.92 55.14 -27.22
CA ILE A 971 0.17 54.21 -27.54
C ILE A 971 -0.38 52.80 -27.36
N GLU A 972 -0.23 52.00 -28.42
CA GLU A 972 -0.53 50.58 -28.43
C GLU A 972 0.76 49.78 -28.49
N ILE A 973 0.92 48.78 -27.63
CA ILE A 973 2.14 47.99 -27.48
C ILE A 973 1.94 46.60 -28.07
N GLU A 974 2.73 46.29 -29.10
CA GLU A 974 2.64 45.04 -29.83
C GLU A 974 3.90 44.19 -29.63
N THR A 975 3.73 43.04 -29.00
CA THR A 975 4.84 42.09 -28.75
C THR A 975 5.08 41.12 -29.92
N GLY A 976 4.16 41.08 -30.89
CA GLY A 976 4.21 40.20 -32.06
C GLY A 976 3.56 38.82 -31.86
N ILE A 977 3.11 38.50 -30.63
CA ILE A 977 2.42 37.24 -30.30
C ILE A 977 1.04 37.19 -30.99
N ASP A 978 0.29 38.30 -30.94
CA ASP A 978 -1.08 38.39 -31.45
C ASP A 978 -1.17 38.37 -32.99
N TYR A 979 -0.13 38.85 -33.69
CA TYR A 979 -0.12 38.88 -35.16
C TYR A 979 -0.24 37.48 -35.80
N LYS A 980 0.30 36.44 -35.16
CA LYS A 980 0.25 35.06 -35.67
C LYS A 980 -1.11 34.37 -35.43
N LYS A 981 -1.88 34.82 -34.43
CA LYS A 981 -3.11 34.14 -33.99
C LYS A 981 -4.41 34.86 -34.37
N HIS A 982 -4.41 36.19 -34.51
CA HIS A 982 -5.65 36.98 -34.63
C HIS A 982 -5.56 38.16 -35.63
N LYS A 983 -5.30 37.89 -36.91
CA LYS A 983 -5.15 38.94 -37.95
C LYS A 983 -6.39 39.83 -38.15
N GLU A 984 -7.60 39.26 -38.11
CA GLU A 984 -8.86 40.01 -38.31
C GLU A 984 -9.13 40.98 -37.15
N ARG A 985 -8.93 40.52 -35.89
CA ARG A 985 -9.09 41.35 -34.68
C ARG A 985 -8.16 42.56 -34.69
N LEU A 986 -6.91 42.40 -35.17
CA LEU A 986 -5.94 43.49 -35.25
C LEU A 986 -6.33 44.54 -36.31
N ASN A 987 -6.89 44.11 -37.45
CA ASN A 987 -7.36 45.05 -38.48
C ASN A 987 -8.47 45.97 -37.90
N GLU A 988 -9.44 45.40 -37.19
CA GLU A 988 -10.54 46.16 -36.56
C GLU A 988 -10.02 47.12 -35.48
N LYS A 989 -9.14 46.62 -34.58
CA LYS A 989 -8.53 47.40 -33.50
C LYS A 989 -7.77 48.63 -34.02
N PHE A 990 -6.89 48.45 -35.01
CA PHE A 990 -6.11 49.57 -35.56
C PHE A 990 -6.94 50.54 -36.40
N THR A 991 -7.99 50.06 -37.09
CA THR A 991 -8.92 50.95 -37.80
C THR A 991 -9.66 51.86 -36.82
N ASN A 992 -10.14 51.32 -35.70
CA ASN A 992 -10.78 52.11 -34.64
C ASN A 992 -9.84 53.13 -33.99
N LEU A 993 -8.60 52.71 -33.70
CA LEU A 993 -7.55 53.60 -33.17
C LEU A 993 -7.26 54.77 -34.10
N LYS A 994 -7.11 54.50 -35.40
CA LYS A 994 -6.87 55.53 -36.42
C LYS A 994 -8.05 56.51 -36.51
N ASN A 995 -9.28 56.01 -36.53
CA ASN A 995 -10.48 56.86 -36.57
C ASN A 995 -10.60 57.76 -35.34
N LYS A 996 -10.20 57.26 -34.16
CA LYS A 996 -10.33 57.97 -32.89
C LYS A 996 -9.22 59.01 -32.64
N TYR A 997 -7.98 58.72 -33.01
CA TYR A 997 -6.83 59.58 -32.68
C TYR A 997 -6.11 60.19 -33.89
N GLY A 998 -6.32 59.66 -35.10
CA GLY A 998 -5.65 60.08 -36.32
C GLY A 998 -4.13 59.94 -36.19
N LYS A 999 -3.38 61.01 -36.53
CA LYS A 999 -1.92 61.07 -36.40
C LYS A 999 -1.40 61.08 -34.95
N ARG A 1000 -2.29 61.01 -33.94
CA ARG A 1000 -1.94 61.03 -32.50
C ARG A 1000 -1.92 59.64 -31.86
N CYS A 1001 -1.80 58.59 -32.66
CA CYS A 1001 -1.66 57.22 -32.22
C CYS A 1001 -0.30 56.66 -32.65
N PHE A 1002 0.35 55.91 -31.77
CA PHE A 1002 1.58 55.18 -32.09
C PHE A 1002 1.41 53.70 -31.80
N ILE A 1003 2.06 52.87 -32.62
CA ILE A 1003 2.23 51.44 -32.34
C ILE A 1003 3.67 51.24 -31.90
N LEU A 1004 3.89 50.89 -30.64
CA LEU A 1004 5.19 50.50 -30.13
C LEU A 1004 5.41 49.02 -30.36
N LEU A 1005 6.31 48.70 -31.29
CA LEU A 1005 6.59 47.32 -31.67
C LEU A 1005 7.84 46.82 -30.94
N THR A 1006 7.70 45.77 -30.13
CA THR A 1006 8.85 45.23 -29.38
C THR A 1006 9.71 44.28 -30.22
N ASN A 1007 9.13 43.64 -31.24
CA ASN A 1007 9.86 42.84 -32.23
C ASN A 1007 9.87 43.56 -33.58
N PHE A 1008 10.93 44.30 -33.85
CA PHE A 1008 11.02 45.17 -35.02
C PHE A 1008 11.10 44.40 -36.37
N GLN A 1009 11.37 43.10 -36.35
CA GLN A 1009 11.30 42.26 -37.58
C GLN A 1009 9.89 42.25 -38.19
N LEU A 1010 8.87 42.52 -37.38
CA LEU A 1010 7.47 42.58 -37.83
C LEU A 1010 7.05 43.98 -38.33
N LEU A 1011 7.98 44.93 -38.48
CA LEU A 1011 7.66 46.31 -38.86
C LEU A 1011 6.78 46.39 -40.12
N ASN A 1012 7.13 45.66 -41.17
CA ASN A 1012 6.40 45.67 -42.44
C ASN A 1012 4.95 45.19 -42.28
N ASN A 1013 4.68 44.34 -41.28
CA ASN A 1013 3.36 43.77 -41.03
C ASN A 1013 2.40 44.79 -40.40
N TYR A 1014 2.93 45.79 -39.69
CA TYR A 1014 2.15 46.83 -39.01
C TYR A 1014 2.13 48.16 -39.79
N LYS A 1015 3.10 48.41 -40.69
CA LYS A 1015 3.11 49.60 -41.57
C LYS A 1015 1.84 49.75 -42.42
N LYS A 1016 1.18 48.65 -42.77
CA LYS A 1016 -0.06 48.65 -43.58
C LYS A 1016 -1.25 49.35 -42.91
N TYR A 1017 -1.19 49.61 -41.60
CA TYR A 1017 -2.29 50.24 -40.85
C TYR A 1017 -2.30 51.77 -40.91
N ASP A 1018 -1.29 52.40 -41.53
CA ASP A 1018 -1.17 53.86 -41.66
C ASP A 1018 -1.25 54.58 -40.29
N ILE A 1019 -0.63 53.96 -39.28
CA ILE A 1019 -0.34 54.49 -37.95
C ILE A 1019 1.19 54.49 -37.79
N VAL A 1020 1.73 55.50 -37.11
CA VAL A 1020 3.18 55.61 -36.91
C VAL A 1020 3.66 54.47 -36.00
N VAL A 1021 4.50 53.59 -36.55
CA VAL A 1021 5.13 52.48 -35.81
C VAL A 1021 6.48 52.93 -35.28
N ILE A 1022 6.70 52.73 -33.99
CA ILE A 1022 7.88 53.20 -33.28
C ILE A 1022 8.58 52.03 -32.58
N SER A 1023 9.90 52.07 -32.52
CA SER A 1023 10.67 51.16 -31.68
C SER A 1023 10.72 51.65 -30.23
N ARG A 1024 11.15 50.79 -29.31
CA ARG A 1024 11.41 51.17 -27.91
C ARG A 1024 12.42 52.32 -27.79
N SER A 1025 13.46 52.36 -28.64
CA SER A 1025 14.48 53.42 -28.62
C SER A 1025 14.01 54.76 -29.18
N GLN A 1026 12.89 54.77 -29.93
CA GLN A 1026 12.32 56.00 -30.45
C GLN A 1026 11.32 56.66 -29.48
N LEU A 1027 10.82 55.91 -28.49
CA LEU A 1027 9.77 56.37 -27.59
C LEU A 1027 10.19 57.62 -26.79
N SER A 1028 11.38 57.62 -26.19
CA SER A 1028 11.88 58.73 -25.38
C SER A 1028 11.94 60.05 -26.17
N LYS A 1029 12.43 59.98 -27.41
CA LYS A 1029 12.49 61.12 -28.34
C LYS A 1029 11.09 61.60 -28.73
N ILE A 1030 10.18 60.68 -29.04
CA ILE A 1030 8.81 61.01 -29.45
C ILE A 1030 8.02 61.64 -28.31
N ILE A 1031 8.11 61.10 -27.09
CA ILE A 1031 7.48 61.71 -25.91
C ILE A 1031 8.00 63.14 -25.72
N ASN A 1032 9.32 63.36 -25.81
CA ASN A 1032 9.87 64.72 -25.69
C ASN A 1032 9.34 65.67 -26.79
N VAL A 1033 9.18 65.20 -28.03
CA VAL A 1033 8.60 66.00 -29.13
C VAL A 1033 7.11 66.31 -28.92
N ILE A 1034 6.35 65.42 -28.28
CA ILE A 1034 4.92 65.65 -28.01
C ILE A 1034 4.72 66.69 -26.90
N PHE A 1035 5.63 66.74 -25.92
CA PHE A 1035 5.51 67.60 -24.74
C PHE A 1035 6.33 68.91 -24.78
N ASN A 1036 7.20 69.06 -25.78
CA ASN A 1036 7.86 70.32 -26.11
C ASN A 1036 7.04 71.05 -27.17
#